data_AF-A0A4Q9H8B1-F1
#
_entry.id   AF-A0A4Q9H8B1-F1
#
_cell.length_a   1.000
_cell.length_b   1.000
_cell.length_c   1.000
_cell.angle_alpha   90.00
_cell.angle_beta   90.00
_cell.angle_gamma   90.00
#
_symmetry.space_group_name_H-M   'P 1'
#
loop_
_entity.id
_entity.type
_entity.pdbx_description
1 polymer ?
#
loop_
_entity_poly.entity_id
_entity_poly.type
_entity_poly.pdbx_seq_one_letter_code
_entity_poly.pdbx_strand_id
1 'polypeptide(L)'
;MDSRREFLKKAALFAGATGMANTLPSSVLKAMSINPEPGSTFYDAEHIVFLMQENRSFDHMFGKMKGVRGFNDPHPHIQPDGNKVWLQKDGQGYTYAPFHVDINKTKITWQGGLPHSWNDQVAARNGGRYDKWLPVKTPMTLAYYDRNDIPFYYAMADAFTICDQHFCSSLTGTTPNRLFFFTGTVRGEKSANRVAVVNNDQAESQNNVFVDWPTFQETLEDNGIDWRIYQNELWTSKLPEGEIDDWLGNYGDNPVEYISRHNVKLSAYFRKNGDSTVKPALTAKEVQEKYDKLSKKEKNLVDKAFTTNISQKDYLDLEPFTFKNDQGKDETINLPKGDIFHQFRKDVDSGKLPTVSWLVAPQRFSDHTSSPLYGTWYVSEALDILTKNPEVWKKTIFVLTYDENDGYFDHQPPFVVPNPDDSTSGKVSEGINYATDFEARKGSPIGLGYRVPLVIASPWSKGGFVNSQVFDHTSSLMFMEKWLAKKTGKTIKSNNISDWRRNICGDLTSVFRPYNGEEIKSPEPLKRAVVVTNIGNAKNKPAQVGPTALNKTEVAKINKFEAFSRETSIHAPKQENGTKHACALPYHLMVDANQVNNEIELTFQSAKTLFGSEIETVGAPFNMNTIAKFKGVAGKTWAYAVKAGDVLKDSIKLDDFDNEVYDLTVSGPNGFYRHFVGSKKNPSIVVKAYPEQGGLVAKKLTGTLVFAIENKGASLITLQIVDNKYKSGSKTVTIKPKSTANISFNLAKNANWYDFSIVQTGNTVFKHRYAGKIETGEITQTDPYMGNAS
;
A
#
# COMPACT_ATOMS: atom_id res chain seq x y z
N MET A 1 12.91 55.03 22.40
CA MET A 1 11.52 55.20 21.95
C MET A 1 11.37 54.34 20.70
N ASP A 2 11.08 53.05 20.91
CA ASP A 2 10.76 52.10 19.84
C ASP A 2 9.32 51.65 20.07
N SER A 3 8.47 51.96 19.09
CA SER A 3 7.04 52.09 19.31
C SER A 3 6.34 50.75 19.58
N ARG A 4 5.32 50.79 20.45
CA ARG A 4 4.30 49.76 20.74
C ARG A 4 3.72 49.05 19.48
N ARG A 5 3.91 49.64 18.29
CA ARG A 5 3.53 49.13 16.97
C ARG A 5 4.44 48.01 16.43
N GLU A 6 5.73 48.00 16.80
CA GLU A 6 6.69 46.91 16.50
C GLU A 6 6.42 45.68 17.40
N PHE A 7 6.12 45.91 18.68
CA PHE A 7 5.73 44.84 19.60
C PHE A 7 4.38 44.23 19.22
N LEU A 8 3.39 45.02 18.80
CA LEU A 8 2.12 44.49 18.29
C LEU A 8 2.24 43.81 16.91
N LYS A 9 3.19 44.21 16.05
CA LYS A 9 3.53 43.46 14.81
C LYS A 9 4.18 42.11 15.11
N LYS A 10 5.07 42.03 16.11
CA LYS A 10 5.72 40.78 16.53
C LYS A 10 4.78 39.89 17.35
N ALA A 11 3.89 40.47 18.15
CA ALA A 11 2.86 39.73 18.86
C ALA A 11 1.74 39.23 17.92
N ALA A 12 1.41 39.94 16.84
CA ALA A 12 0.47 39.45 15.82
C ALA A 12 1.04 38.26 15.01
N LEU A 13 2.36 38.11 14.93
CA LEU A 13 3.01 36.90 14.38
C LEU A 13 2.89 35.68 15.30
N PHE A 14 2.67 35.88 16.61
CA PHE A 14 2.47 34.80 17.58
C PHE A 14 0.99 34.57 17.96
N ALA A 15 0.12 35.57 17.78
CA ALA A 15 -1.31 35.49 18.10
C ALA A 15 -2.22 35.08 16.92
N GLY A 16 -1.67 34.95 15.70
CA GLY A 16 -2.39 34.44 14.53
C GLY A 16 -2.38 32.91 14.39
N ALA A 17 -1.91 32.17 15.40
CA ALA A 17 -1.71 30.71 15.36
C ALA A 17 -2.95 29.89 15.76
N THR A 18 -4.14 30.47 15.66
CA THR A 18 -5.41 29.74 15.79
C THR A 18 -6.08 29.62 14.43
N GLY A 19 -5.56 28.68 13.63
CA GLY A 19 -6.26 28.15 12.46
C GLY A 19 -5.63 28.52 11.12
N MET A 20 -4.58 27.79 10.70
CA MET A 20 -4.29 27.54 9.28
C MET A 20 -3.61 26.17 9.14
N ALA A 21 -4.41 25.11 8.97
CA ALA A 21 -3.95 23.72 8.80
C ALA A 21 -3.83 23.29 7.32
N ASN A 22 -3.88 24.22 6.35
CA ASN A 22 -4.10 23.88 4.92
C ASN A 22 -3.03 24.42 3.96
N THR A 23 -1.74 24.30 4.29
CA THR A 23 -0.68 24.74 3.35
C THR A 23 0.22 23.56 2.92
N LEU A 24 0.67 23.53 1.66
CA LEU A 24 1.53 22.54 1.01
C LEU A 24 3.02 22.95 1.04
N PRO A 25 3.98 22.00 1.13
CA PRO A 25 5.42 22.29 1.00
C PRO A 25 5.78 22.93 -0.35
N SER A 26 6.82 23.79 -0.36
CA SER A 26 7.27 24.49 -1.58
C SER A 26 7.68 23.55 -2.72
N SER A 27 8.29 22.41 -2.40
CA SER A 27 8.70 21.39 -3.38
C SER A 27 7.49 20.73 -4.06
N VAL A 28 6.47 20.37 -3.28
CA VAL A 28 5.21 19.81 -3.78
C VAL A 28 4.46 20.82 -4.66
N LEU A 29 4.42 22.09 -4.24
CA LEU A 29 3.82 23.17 -5.02
C LEU A 29 4.52 23.37 -6.36
N LYS A 30 5.85 23.41 -6.34
CA LYS A 30 6.67 23.54 -7.54
C LYS A 30 6.44 22.37 -8.49
N ALA A 31 6.45 21.14 -7.98
CA ALA A 31 6.14 19.94 -8.75
C ALA A 31 4.73 19.99 -9.37
N MET A 32 3.72 20.46 -8.63
CA MET A 32 2.38 20.64 -9.18
C MET A 32 2.29 21.72 -10.24
N SER A 33 3.03 22.82 -10.09
CA SER A 33 2.96 23.97 -11.00
C SER A 33 3.51 23.72 -12.41
N ILE A 34 4.37 22.71 -12.58
CA ILE A 34 5.00 22.39 -13.86
C ILE A 34 4.11 21.41 -14.63
N ASN A 35 3.52 21.85 -15.73
CA ASN A 35 2.65 21.06 -16.59
C ASN A 35 3.41 20.43 -17.78
N PRO A 36 3.01 19.23 -18.24
CA PRO A 36 3.51 18.67 -19.50
C PRO A 36 2.70 19.24 -20.68
N GLU A 37 3.01 18.81 -21.90
CA GLU A 37 2.23 19.21 -23.08
C GLU A 37 0.79 18.66 -23.00
N PRO A 38 -0.25 19.44 -23.34
CA PRO A 38 -1.62 18.93 -23.47
C PRO A 38 -1.70 17.77 -24.48
N GLY A 39 -2.47 16.74 -24.12
CA GLY A 39 -2.57 15.47 -24.86
C GLY A 39 -1.50 14.44 -24.48
N SER A 40 -0.47 14.81 -23.71
CA SER A 40 0.57 13.86 -23.28
C SER A 40 0.05 12.86 -22.25
N THR A 41 0.71 11.70 -22.21
CA THR A 41 0.43 10.58 -21.31
C THR A 41 1.70 10.16 -20.58
N PHE A 42 1.58 9.27 -19.58
CA PHE A 42 2.76 8.74 -18.88
C PHE A 42 3.76 8.01 -19.78
N TYR A 43 3.37 7.61 -21.00
CA TYR A 43 4.30 7.04 -21.97
C TYR A 43 5.31 8.07 -22.52
N ASP A 44 5.01 9.37 -22.42
CA ASP A 44 5.91 10.46 -22.78
C ASP A 44 6.98 10.73 -21.72
N ALA A 45 6.95 10.00 -20.58
CA ALA A 45 8.01 10.05 -19.59
C ALA A 45 9.37 9.65 -20.18
N GLU A 46 10.41 10.37 -19.78
CA GLU A 46 11.81 10.02 -20.04
C GLU A 46 12.46 9.31 -18.86
N HIS A 47 11.99 9.59 -17.64
CA HIS A 47 12.60 9.12 -16.41
C HIS A 47 11.56 8.56 -15.43
N ILE A 48 11.89 7.45 -14.78
CA ILE A 48 11.23 7.00 -13.55
C ILE A 48 12.26 7.07 -12.42
N VAL A 49 11.88 7.69 -11.30
CA VAL A 49 12.68 7.77 -10.08
C VAL A 49 11.91 7.11 -8.94
N PHE A 50 12.48 6.05 -8.39
CA PHE A 50 11.92 5.29 -7.30
C PHE A 50 12.59 5.68 -5.97
N LEU A 51 11.78 5.91 -4.94
CA LEU A 51 12.22 6.06 -3.56
C LEU A 51 11.36 5.17 -2.66
N MET A 52 12.02 4.27 -1.94
CA MET A 52 11.41 3.42 -0.91
C MET A 52 11.92 3.87 0.46
N GLN A 53 11.00 4.26 1.33
CA GLN A 53 11.22 4.62 2.73
C GLN A 53 11.01 3.40 3.66
N GLU A 54 11.49 3.52 4.89
CA GLU A 54 11.30 2.61 6.03
C GLU A 54 10.26 3.17 7.02
N ASN A 55 9.83 2.34 7.95
CA ASN A 55 8.70 1.50 7.60
C ASN A 55 7.41 2.04 8.24
N ARG A 56 6.29 2.04 7.52
CA ARG A 56 5.02 2.57 8.02
C ARG A 56 3.84 1.86 7.39
N SER A 57 2.86 1.48 8.21
CA SER A 57 1.58 0.99 7.70
C SER A 57 0.79 2.12 7.02
N PHE A 58 -0.08 1.75 6.07
CA PHE A 58 -0.95 2.73 5.43
C PHE A 58 -1.87 3.43 6.44
N ASP A 59 -2.56 2.68 7.30
CA ASP A 59 -3.45 3.29 8.31
C ASP A 59 -2.71 4.19 9.31
N HIS A 60 -1.46 3.86 9.67
CA HIS A 60 -0.65 4.69 10.55
C HIS A 60 -0.39 6.07 9.96
N MET A 61 -0.14 6.16 8.65
CA MET A 61 0.16 7.42 7.97
C MET A 61 -1.12 8.11 7.47
N PHE A 62 -1.97 7.38 6.75
CA PHE A 62 -3.05 7.92 5.93
C PHE A 62 -4.44 7.40 6.30
N GLY A 63 -4.59 6.53 7.30
CA GLY A 63 -5.89 5.98 7.70
C GLY A 63 -6.93 7.04 8.07
N LYS A 64 -6.47 8.24 8.47
CA LYS A 64 -7.31 9.40 8.78
C LYS A 64 -7.57 10.34 7.59
N MET A 65 -6.88 10.19 6.47
CA MET A 65 -7.04 11.04 5.29
C MET A 65 -8.43 10.87 4.66
N LYS A 66 -9.05 11.95 4.17
CA LYS A 66 -10.34 11.84 3.47
C LYS A 66 -10.23 11.05 2.16
N GLY A 67 -11.29 10.34 1.80
CA GLY A 67 -11.42 9.61 0.54
C GLY A 67 -10.68 8.26 0.47
N VAL A 68 -9.62 8.04 1.25
CA VAL A 68 -8.96 6.73 1.29
C VAL A 68 -9.78 5.73 2.11
N ARG A 69 -9.60 4.45 1.81
CA ARG A 69 -10.11 3.35 2.64
C ARG A 69 -9.31 3.25 3.93
N GLY A 70 -9.75 3.99 4.94
CA GLY A 70 -9.13 4.09 6.27
C GLY A 70 -10.13 3.80 7.38
N PHE A 71 -10.17 4.63 8.42
CA PHE A 71 -10.98 4.40 9.61
C PHE A 71 -12.50 4.49 9.42
N ASN A 72 -12.96 5.05 8.29
CA ASN A 72 -14.36 5.05 7.88
C ASN A 72 -14.69 3.92 6.90
N ASP A 73 -13.85 2.88 6.74
CA ASP A 73 -14.17 1.76 5.85
C ASP A 73 -15.60 1.24 6.17
N PRO A 74 -16.52 1.19 5.19
CA PRO A 74 -17.90 0.81 5.45
C PRO A 74 -18.08 -0.69 5.71
N HIS A 75 -17.07 -1.51 5.45
CA HIS A 75 -17.08 -2.97 5.54
C HIS A 75 -15.78 -3.49 6.17
N PRO A 76 -15.45 -3.07 7.40
CA PRO A 76 -14.25 -3.57 8.08
C PRO A 76 -14.34 -5.07 8.32
N HIS A 77 -13.18 -5.73 8.41
CA HIS A 77 -13.12 -7.12 8.82
C HIS A 77 -13.77 -7.32 10.20
N ILE A 78 -14.52 -8.42 10.35
CA ILE A 78 -15.16 -8.80 11.62
C ILE A 78 -14.39 -9.98 12.18
N GLN A 79 -13.88 -9.82 13.40
CA GLN A 79 -13.09 -10.83 14.10
C GLN A 79 -13.98 -12.00 14.58
N PRO A 80 -13.38 -13.14 14.95
CA PRO A 80 -14.14 -14.32 15.39
C PRO A 80 -15.03 -14.08 16.62
N ASP A 81 -14.72 -13.06 17.43
CA ASP A 81 -15.51 -12.66 18.59
C ASP A 81 -16.62 -11.64 18.27
N GLY A 82 -16.81 -11.31 16.99
CA GLY A 82 -17.80 -10.36 16.49
C GLY A 82 -17.38 -8.89 16.56
N ASN A 83 -16.17 -8.59 17.06
CA ASN A 83 -15.67 -7.21 17.08
C ASN A 83 -15.22 -6.76 15.68
N LYS A 84 -15.44 -5.47 15.38
CA LYS A 84 -14.77 -4.82 14.24
C LYS A 84 -13.25 -4.92 14.41
N VAL A 85 -12.52 -5.05 13.30
CA VAL A 85 -11.05 -5.23 13.29
C VAL A 85 -10.27 -4.17 14.05
N TRP A 86 -10.78 -2.93 14.17
CA TRP A 86 -10.15 -1.88 14.95
C TRP A 86 -10.07 -2.20 16.45
N LEU A 87 -10.94 -3.06 16.97
CA LEU A 87 -10.95 -3.44 18.38
C LEU A 87 -10.07 -4.68 18.60
N GLN A 88 -8.83 -4.48 19.04
CA GLN A 88 -7.89 -5.58 19.28
C GLN A 88 -7.78 -5.89 20.77
N LYS A 89 -7.69 -7.18 21.11
CA LYS A 89 -7.53 -7.65 22.49
C LYS A 89 -6.07 -7.97 22.81
N ASP A 90 -5.61 -7.60 24.00
CA ASP A 90 -4.32 -8.07 24.51
C ASP A 90 -4.40 -9.50 25.07
N GLY A 91 -3.26 -10.04 25.50
CA GLY A 91 -3.17 -11.39 26.09
C GLY A 91 -3.94 -11.56 27.41
N GLN A 92 -4.39 -10.47 28.03
CA GLN A 92 -5.20 -10.48 29.25
C GLN A 92 -6.70 -10.30 28.96
N GLY A 93 -7.07 -10.05 27.70
CA GLY A 93 -8.45 -9.86 27.24
C GLY A 93 -8.95 -8.41 27.27
N TYR A 94 -8.10 -7.43 27.60
CA TYR A 94 -8.45 -6.01 27.50
C TYR A 94 -8.50 -5.58 26.04
N THR A 95 -9.49 -4.76 25.69
CA THR A 95 -9.73 -4.32 24.32
C THR A 95 -9.25 -2.88 24.11
N TYR A 96 -8.61 -2.61 22.98
CA TYR A 96 -8.07 -1.31 22.61
C TYR A 96 -8.48 -0.95 21.18
N ALA A 97 -8.52 0.35 20.87
CA ALA A 97 -8.80 0.87 19.53
C ALA A 97 -7.61 1.70 19.02
N PRO A 98 -7.53 1.98 17.69
CA PRO A 98 -6.54 2.90 17.15
C PRO A 98 -6.61 4.26 17.84
N PHE A 99 -5.44 4.81 18.15
CA PHE A 99 -5.32 6.06 18.89
C PHE A 99 -4.30 6.99 18.23
N HIS A 100 -4.60 8.27 18.30
CA HIS A 100 -3.74 9.30 17.73
C HIS A 100 -2.48 9.47 18.59
N VAL A 101 -1.33 9.53 17.94
CA VAL A 101 -0.07 9.94 18.54
C VAL A 101 0.34 11.30 17.98
N ASP A 102 0.68 12.23 18.87
CA ASP A 102 0.96 13.62 18.49
C ASP A 102 2.47 13.83 18.46
N ILE A 103 3.06 13.90 17.26
CA ILE A 103 4.51 14.08 17.08
C ILE A 103 4.97 15.47 17.54
N ASN A 104 4.03 16.43 17.57
CA ASN A 104 4.30 17.79 18.01
C ASN A 104 4.23 17.92 19.53
N LYS A 105 3.74 16.92 20.27
CA LYS A 105 3.66 16.95 21.74
C LYS A 105 4.45 15.86 22.44
N THR A 106 4.97 14.88 21.71
CA THR A 106 5.67 13.73 22.28
C THR A 106 6.90 13.35 21.48
N LYS A 107 7.80 12.58 22.10
CA LYS A 107 8.97 11.99 21.41
C LYS A 107 8.65 10.65 20.72
N ILE A 108 7.45 10.47 20.17
CA ILE A 108 7.00 9.24 19.51
C ILE A 108 7.92 8.82 18.35
N THR A 109 8.52 9.78 17.64
CA THR A 109 9.49 9.52 16.57
C THR A 109 10.82 8.92 17.05
N TRP A 110 11.00 8.69 18.36
CA TRP A 110 12.19 8.04 18.95
C TRP A 110 11.83 6.84 19.84
N GLN A 111 10.67 6.22 19.65
CA GLN A 111 10.27 5.05 20.46
C GLN A 111 10.83 3.71 19.94
N GLY A 112 11.49 3.69 18.78
CA GLY A 112 12.00 2.48 18.15
C GLY A 112 10.91 1.66 17.45
N GLY A 113 11.32 0.62 16.72
CA GLY A 113 10.41 -0.23 15.95
C GLY A 113 9.56 -1.15 16.82
N LEU A 114 8.45 -1.63 16.26
CA LEU A 114 7.62 -2.66 16.91
C LEU A 114 7.98 -4.04 16.34
N PRO A 115 7.59 -5.16 16.97
CA PRO A 115 7.90 -6.49 16.41
C PRO A 115 7.31 -6.65 15.00
N HIS A 116 8.16 -6.83 13.98
CA HIS A 116 7.77 -6.89 12.57
C HIS A 116 8.52 -7.97 11.77
N SER A 117 9.13 -8.95 12.44
CA SER A 117 9.71 -10.11 11.78
C SER A 117 8.64 -10.99 11.13
N TRP A 118 9.06 -11.93 10.26
CA TRP A 118 8.17 -12.96 9.71
C TRP A 118 7.28 -13.61 10.77
N ASN A 119 7.89 -14.02 11.89
CA ASN A 119 7.15 -14.69 12.96
C ASN A 119 6.08 -13.78 13.56
N ASP A 120 6.40 -12.50 13.77
CA ASP A 120 5.48 -11.53 14.37
C ASP A 120 4.32 -11.20 13.42
N GLN A 121 4.62 -10.98 12.15
CA GLN A 121 3.60 -10.63 11.15
C GLN A 121 2.65 -11.80 10.88
N VAL A 122 3.19 -13.01 10.68
CA VAL A 122 2.36 -14.21 10.48
C VAL A 122 1.52 -14.51 11.71
N ALA A 123 2.10 -14.38 12.92
CA ALA A 123 1.36 -14.61 14.16
C ALA A 123 0.26 -13.58 14.39
N ALA A 124 0.49 -12.29 14.08
CA ALA A 124 -0.52 -11.24 14.20
C ALA A 124 -1.69 -11.44 13.22
N ARG A 125 -1.40 -11.88 11.98
CA ARG A 125 -2.43 -12.28 11.00
C ARG A 125 -3.27 -13.48 11.48
N ASN A 126 -2.69 -14.39 12.27
CA ASN A 126 -3.34 -15.53 12.92
C ASN A 126 -4.22 -16.38 11.97
N GLY A 127 -3.67 -16.78 10.81
CA GLY A 127 -4.41 -17.55 9.80
C GLY A 127 -5.56 -16.77 9.14
N GLY A 128 -5.56 -15.44 9.22
CA GLY A 128 -6.60 -14.56 8.67
C GLY A 128 -7.72 -14.23 9.66
N ARG A 129 -7.71 -14.79 10.89
CA ARG A 129 -8.62 -14.34 11.97
C ARG A 129 -8.39 -12.88 12.34
N TYR A 130 -7.13 -12.43 12.21
CA TYR A 130 -6.73 -11.03 12.30
C TYR A 130 -7.03 -10.38 13.66
N ASP A 131 -6.81 -11.16 14.72
CA ASP A 131 -7.18 -10.91 16.12
C ASP A 131 -6.01 -11.03 17.10
N LYS A 132 -4.76 -11.07 16.60
CA LYS A 132 -3.55 -11.26 17.43
C LYS A 132 -2.52 -10.15 17.28
N TRP A 133 -2.93 -8.94 16.92
CA TRP A 133 -2.00 -7.81 16.85
C TRP A 133 -1.36 -7.49 18.21
N LEU A 134 -2.17 -7.32 19.26
CA LEU A 134 -1.67 -6.96 20.60
C LEU A 134 -0.95 -8.11 21.34
N PRO A 135 -1.41 -9.37 21.30
CA PRO A 135 -0.71 -10.47 21.94
C PRO A 135 0.67 -10.75 21.35
N VAL A 136 0.89 -10.40 20.09
CA VAL A 136 2.17 -10.60 19.39
C VAL A 136 3.05 -9.35 19.44
N LYS A 137 2.45 -8.16 19.48
CA LYS A 137 3.14 -6.86 19.48
C LYS A 137 2.91 -6.15 20.81
N THR A 138 2.63 -4.85 20.76
CA THR A 138 2.29 -4.02 21.92
C THR A 138 1.11 -3.12 21.56
N PRO A 139 0.42 -2.51 22.53
CA PRO A 139 -0.65 -1.55 22.25
C PRO A 139 -0.24 -0.38 21.33
N MET A 140 1.06 -0.04 21.27
CA MET A 140 1.58 1.00 20.36
C MET A 140 1.40 0.66 18.87
N THR A 141 1.18 -0.62 18.51
CA THR A 141 0.82 -1.01 17.14
C THR A 141 -0.40 -0.26 16.62
N LEU A 142 -1.32 0.14 17.50
CA LEU A 142 -2.57 0.83 17.16
C LEU A 142 -2.39 2.36 17.00
N ALA A 143 -1.18 2.88 17.08
CA ALA A 143 -0.91 4.30 16.89
C ALA A 143 -1.16 4.73 15.44
N TYR A 144 -1.65 5.96 15.24
CA TYR A 144 -1.72 6.61 13.93
C TYR A 144 -1.41 8.10 14.01
N TYR A 145 -0.93 8.64 12.89
CA TYR A 145 -0.74 10.07 12.65
C TYR A 145 -1.95 10.71 11.98
N ASP A 146 -2.04 12.03 12.12
CA ASP A 146 -2.92 12.85 11.31
C ASP A 146 -2.16 13.90 10.50
N ARG A 147 -2.91 14.70 9.72
CA ARG A 147 -2.37 15.75 8.86
C ARG A 147 -1.49 16.77 9.59
N ASN A 148 -1.74 17.02 10.87
CA ASN A 148 -0.93 17.96 11.66
C ASN A 148 0.41 17.35 12.06
N ASP A 149 0.51 16.03 12.11
CA ASP A 149 1.77 15.34 12.39
C ASP A 149 2.65 15.29 11.14
N ILE A 150 2.09 14.84 10.02
CA ILE A 150 2.84 14.63 8.77
C ILE A 150 2.30 15.45 7.60
N PRO A 151 2.30 16.79 7.71
CA PRO A 151 1.66 17.67 6.74
C PRO A 151 2.27 17.56 5.34
N PHE A 152 3.57 17.25 5.22
CA PHE A 152 4.24 17.06 3.93
C PHE A 152 3.66 15.86 3.15
N TYR A 153 3.47 14.73 3.82
CA TYR A 153 2.97 13.51 3.17
C TYR A 153 1.49 13.64 2.77
N TYR A 154 0.66 14.22 3.65
CA TYR A 154 -0.73 14.55 3.32
C TYR A 154 -0.81 15.54 2.16
N ALA A 155 0.08 16.54 2.14
CA ALA A 155 0.19 17.50 1.05
C ALA A 155 0.55 16.83 -0.29
N MET A 156 1.51 15.93 -0.29
CA MET A 156 1.90 15.17 -1.48
C MET A 156 0.74 14.30 -2.00
N ALA A 157 -0.01 13.64 -1.10
CA ALA A 157 -1.20 12.85 -1.45
C ALA A 157 -2.45 13.69 -1.82
N ASP A 158 -2.49 14.96 -1.46
CA ASP A 158 -3.49 15.92 -1.97
C ASP A 158 -3.10 16.50 -3.32
N ALA A 159 -1.81 16.57 -3.61
CA ALA A 159 -1.28 17.05 -4.87
C ALA A 159 -1.33 15.98 -5.97
N PHE A 160 -1.01 14.73 -5.61
CA PHE A 160 -0.83 13.62 -6.54
C PHE A 160 -1.66 12.40 -6.16
N THR A 161 -1.52 11.31 -6.91
CA THR A 161 -2.33 10.10 -6.69
C THR A 161 -1.74 9.26 -5.55
N ILE A 162 -2.58 8.95 -4.56
CA ILE A 162 -2.30 8.01 -3.47
C ILE A 162 -2.97 6.67 -3.76
N CYS A 163 -2.27 5.57 -3.51
CA CYS A 163 -2.79 4.22 -3.68
C CYS A 163 -3.13 3.59 -2.32
N ASP A 164 -4.42 3.35 -2.06
CA ASP A 164 -4.90 2.87 -0.75
C ASP A 164 -5.07 1.34 -0.66
N GLN A 165 -4.71 0.63 -1.73
CA GLN A 165 -4.60 -0.83 -1.79
C GLN A 165 -3.20 -1.30 -2.23
N HIS A 166 -2.16 -0.58 -1.79
CA HIS A 166 -0.78 -1.01 -1.95
C HIS A 166 -0.31 -1.78 -0.70
N PHE A 167 0.11 -3.02 -0.90
CA PHE A 167 0.57 -3.92 0.16
C PHE A 167 2.09 -4.10 0.08
N CYS A 168 2.77 -4.29 1.21
CA CYS A 168 4.11 -4.84 1.15
C CYS A 168 4.04 -6.24 0.55
N SER A 169 5.07 -6.67 -0.16
CA SER A 169 5.00 -7.92 -0.92
C SER A 169 4.96 -9.16 -0.02
N SER A 170 5.49 -9.08 1.20
CA SER A 170 5.63 -10.20 2.12
C SER A 170 5.28 -9.81 3.56
N LEU A 171 4.73 -10.76 4.32
CA LEU A 171 4.47 -10.67 5.77
C LEU A 171 5.79 -10.79 6.56
N THR A 172 6.71 -9.84 6.38
CA THR A 172 8.03 -9.85 7.03
C THR A 172 8.68 -8.45 7.00
N GLY A 173 9.91 -8.36 7.53
CA GLY A 173 10.71 -7.15 7.59
C GLY A 173 11.30 -6.70 6.25
N THR A 174 12.25 -5.77 6.36
CA THR A 174 12.84 -4.98 5.28
C THR A 174 13.43 -5.77 4.12
N THR A 175 14.39 -6.66 4.37
CA THR A 175 15.20 -7.27 3.30
C THR A 175 14.36 -8.06 2.29
N PRO A 176 13.46 -8.97 2.69
CA PRO A 176 12.60 -9.67 1.72
C PRO A 176 11.70 -8.75 0.91
N ASN A 177 11.13 -7.70 1.53
CA ASN A 177 10.26 -6.75 0.84
C ASN A 177 11.03 -5.91 -0.19
N ARG A 178 12.24 -5.45 0.16
CA ARG A 178 13.14 -4.79 -0.78
C ARG A 178 13.61 -5.74 -1.89
N LEU A 179 13.87 -7.02 -1.60
CA LEU A 179 14.17 -8.01 -2.64
C LEU A 179 13.01 -8.16 -3.65
N PHE A 180 11.74 -8.15 -3.21
CA PHE A 180 10.60 -8.10 -4.12
C PHE A 180 10.58 -6.84 -4.98
N PHE A 181 10.87 -5.68 -4.39
CA PHE A 181 10.90 -4.41 -5.12
C PHE A 181 11.97 -4.35 -6.22
N PHE A 182 13.17 -4.87 -5.95
CA PHE A 182 14.30 -4.83 -6.89
C PHE A 182 14.33 -6.02 -7.85
N THR A 183 13.87 -7.20 -7.42
CA THR A 183 14.04 -8.46 -8.15
C THR A 183 12.73 -9.16 -8.49
N GLY A 184 11.62 -8.84 -7.83
CA GLY A 184 10.31 -9.45 -8.06
C GLY A 184 10.09 -10.79 -7.36
N THR A 185 11.05 -11.23 -6.54
CA THR A 185 11.00 -12.51 -5.82
C THR A 185 11.86 -12.49 -4.55
N VAL A 186 11.63 -13.48 -3.68
CA VAL A 186 12.50 -13.84 -2.56
C VAL A 186 13.02 -15.28 -2.68
N ARG A 187 12.93 -15.85 -3.89
CA ARG A 187 13.40 -17.19 -4.25
C ARG A 187 13.90 -17.22 -5.69
N GLY A 188 15.06 -17.85 -5.91
CA GLY A 188 15.74 -17.86 -7.21
C GLY A 188 15.17 -18.82 -8.26
N GLU A 189 14.27 -19.73 -7.86
CA GLU A 189 13.53 -20.61 -8.79
C GLU A 189 12.03 -20.52 -8.49
N LYS A 190 11.20 -20.60 -9.54
CA LYS A 190 9.73 -20.74 -9.44
C LYS A 190 9.31 -22.14 -8.97
N SER A 191 9.94 -22.63 -7.91
CA SER A 191 9.73 -23.94 -7.32
C SER A 191 9.53 -23.81 -5.81
N ALA A 192 8.71 -24.68 -5.23
CA ALA A 192 8.53 -24.77 -3.78
C ALA A 192 9.73 -25.44 -3.06
N ASN A 193 10.68 -25.99 -3.80
CA ASN A 193 11.78 -26.80 -3.25
C ASN A 193 12.96 -25.97 -2.68
N ARG A 194 13.02 -24.67 -2.99
CA ARG A 194 14.01 -23.73 -2.44
C ARG A 194 13.38 -22.88 -1.33
N VAL A 195 14.14 -22.66 -0.26
CA VAL A 195 13.70 -21.85 0.88
C VAL A 195 13.54 -20.40 0.44
N ALA A 196 12.38 -19.79 0.70
CA ALA A 196 12.23 -18.36 0.50
C ALA A 196 13.04 -17.58 1.54
N VAL A 197 13.66 -16.47 1.11
CA VAL A 197 14.26 -15.49 2.01
C VAL A 197 13.12 -14.70 2.64
N VAL A 198 12.72 -15.11 3.84
CA VAL A 198 11.62 -14.51 4.60
C VAL A 198 12.12 -13.83 5.88
N ASN A 199 13.42 -13.89 6.19
CA ASN A 199 14.04 -13.15 7.28
C ASN A 199 15.25 -12.36 6.76
N ASN A 200 15.59 -11.26 7.43
CA ASN A 200 16.63 -10.35 6.96
C ASN A 200 18.03 -11.00 6.93
N ASP A 201 18.34 -11.85 7.90
CA ASP A 201 19.61 -12.57 8.02
C ASP A 201 19.85 -13.61 6.91
N GLN A 202 18.81 -13.95 6.13
CA GLN A 202 18.92 -14.90 5.01
C GLN A 202 19.47 -14.25 3.73
N ALA A 203 19.62 -12.91 3.70
CA ALA A 203 20.29 -12.16 2.65
C ALA A 203 20.87 -10.85 3.22
N GLU A 204 22.18 -10.85 3.49
CA GLU A 204 22.86 -9.80 4.25
C GLU A 204 24.34 -9.72 3.85
N SER A 205 24.73 -8.64 3.16
CA SER A 205 26.08 -8.51 2.59
C SER A 205 27.16 -8.25 3.64
N GLN A 206 26.84 -7.63 4.78
CA GLN A 206 27.80 -7.40 5.86
C GLN A 206 28.30 -8.71 6.49
N ASN A 207 27.48 -9.75 6.48
CA ASN A 207 27.82 -11.08 6.96
C ASN A 207 28.16 -12.06 5.82
N ASN A 208 28.36 -11.55 4.60
CA ASN A 208 28.64 -12.32 3.38
C ASN A 208 27.57 -13.40 3.08
N VAL A 209 26.31 -13.12 3.41
CA VAL A 209 25.16 -13.97 3.08
C VAL A 209 24.54 -13.44 1.79
N PHE A 210 24.89 -14.05 0.67
CA PHE A 210 24.42 -13.63 -0.66
C PHE A 210 23.39 -14.59 -1.23
N VAL A 211 22.51 -14.05 -2.08
CA VAL A 211 21.61 -14.80 -2.94
C VAL A 211 22.04 -14.66 -4.40
N ASP A 212 21.56 -15.57 -5.25
CA ASP A 212 21.90 -15.59 -6.67
C ASP A 212 20.63 -15.86 -7.49
N TRP A 213 20.05 -14.78 -8.02
CA TRP A 213 18.96 -14.83 -9.00
C TRP A 213 18.94 -13.55 -9.84
N PRO A 214 18.29 -13.57 -11.02
CA PRO A 214 18.26 -12.40 -11.90
C PRO A 214 17.66 -11.18 -11.21
N THR A 215 18.14 -10.00 -11.56
CA THR A 215 17.55 -8.72 -11.10
C THR A 215 16.84 -7.99 -12.25
N PHE A 216 16.00 -7.00 -11.92
CA PHE A 216 15.43 -6.17 -12.99
C PHE A 216 16.50 -5.27 -13.64
N GLN A 217 17.55 -4.91 -12.90
CA GLN A 217 18.70 -4.15 -13.39
C GLN A 217 19.46 -4.91 -14.47
N GLU A 218 19.64 -6.23 -14.33
CA GLU A 218 20.18 -7.06 -15.41
C GLU A 218 19.29 -7.02 -16.65
N THR A 219 17.96 -7.05 -16.47
CA THR A 219 17.00 -6.93 -17.58
C THR A 219 17.11 -5.58 -18.29
N LEU A 220 17.31 -4.49 -17.56
CA LEU A 220 17.53 -3.15 -18.12
C LEU A 220 18.84 -3.08 -18.90
N GLU A 221 19.92 -3.58 -18.31
CA GLU A 221 21.25 -3.60 -18.94
C GLU A 221 21.24 -4.41 -20.24
N ASP A 222 20.62 -5.59 -20.25
CA ASP A 222 20.50 -6.45 -21.43
C ASP A 222 19.69 -5.83 -22.57
N ASN A 223 18.83 -4.87 -22.25
CA ASN A 223 18.02 -4.15 -23.24
C ASN A 223 18.62 -2.80 -23.66
N GLY A 224 19.79 -2.43 -23.11
CA GLY A 224 20.45 -1.15 -23.37
C GLY A 224 19.71 0.04 -22.75
N ILE A 225 18.95 -0.17 -21.69
CA ILE A 225 18.24 0.90 -20.97
C ILE A 225 19.19 1.50 -19.93
N ASP A 226 19.27 2.82 -19.88
CA ASP A 226 20.12 3.47 -18.89
C ASP A 226 19.46 3.45 -17.51
N TRP A 227 20.23 3.05 -16.49
CA TRP A 227 19.72 2.88 -15.14
C TRP A 227 20.80 3.16 -14.10
N ARG A 228 20.39 3.52 -12.87
CA ARG A 228 21.32 3.74 -11.76
C ARG A 228 20.64 3.65 -10.39
N ILE A 229 21.38 3.21 -9.38
CA ILE A 229 20.98 3.28 -7.96
C ILE A 229 21.88 4.29 -7.27
N TYR A 230 21.29 5.37 -6.74
CA TYR A 230 21.99 6.45 -6.06
C TYR A 230 21.88 6.29 -4.55
N GLN A 231 23.01 6.41 -3.87
CA GLN A 231 23.11 6.42 -2.41
C GLN A 231 24.35 7.20 -1.96
N ASN A 232 24.47 7.53 -0.68
CA ASN A 232 25.67 8.20 -0.19
C ASN A 232 26.86 7.24 -0.08
N GLU A 233 26.69 6.12 0.64
CA GLU A 233 27.64 5.00 0.69
C GLU A 233 26.92 3.67 0.98
N LEU A 234 27.58 2.56 0.66
CA LEU A 234 27.07 1.19 0.79
C LEU A 234 27.08 0.70 2.23
N TRP A 235 26.08 -0.08 2.62
CA TRP A 235 26.08 -0.78 3.90
C TRP A 235 27.17 -1.84 4.00
N THR A 236 27.48 -2.52 2.88
CA THR A 236 28.58 -3.50 2.81
C THR A 236 29.94 -2.91 3.17
N SER A 237 30.10 -1.58 3.04
CA SER A 237 31.36 -0.89 3.34
C SER A 237 31.75 -0.92 4.83
N LYS A 238 30.78 -1.21 5.72
CA LYS A 238 30.93 -1.21 7.18
C LYS A 238 31.57 0.08 7.68
N LEU A 239 30.91 1.20 7.43
CA LEU A 239 31.29 2.48 8.03
C LEU A 239 31.32 2.36 9.57
N PRO A 240 32.06 3.23 10.28
CA PRO A 240 32.06 3.22 11.74
C PRO A 240 30.63 3.27 12.30
N GLU A 241 30.29 2.28 13.11
CA GLU A 241 28.95 2.14 13.68
C GLU A 241 28.53 3.37 14.51
N GLY A 242 27.23 3.63 14.53
CA GLY A 242 26.64 4.79 15.18
C GLY A 242 26.48 5.96 14.22
N GLU A 243 26.74 7.18 14.70
CA GLU A 243 26.32 8.41 14.02
C GLU A 243 26.82 8.51 12.55
N ILE A 244 28.01 8.00 12.24
CA ILE A 244 28.55 8.03 10.86
C ILE A 244 27.72 7.15 9.92
N ASP A 245 27.54 5.87 10.25
CA ASP A 245 26.76 4.95 9.41
C ASP A 245 25.28 5.39 9.30
N ASP A 246 24.67 5.83 10.41
CA ASP A 246 23.28 6.29 10.42
C ASP A 246 23.02 7.44 9.43
N TRP A 247 23.98 8.38 9.30
CA TRP A 247 23.87 9.56 8.44
C TRP A 247 24.34 9.33 7.00
N LEU A 248 25.27 8.41 6.78
CA LEU A 248 26.06 8.35 5.54
C LEU A 248 26.02 6.99 4.84
N GLY A 249 25.71 5.90 5.54
CA GLY A 249 25.51 4.56 4.98
C GLY A 249 24.05 4.32 4.62
N ASN A 250 23.80 3.52 3.60
CA ASN A 250 22.45 3.27 3.09
C ASN A 250 21.63 2.25 3.91
N TYR A 251 22.04 1.89 5.13
CA TYR A 251 21.29 1.06 6.07
C TYR A 251 20.85 -0.35 5.59
N GLY A 252 21.45 -0.86 4.51
CA GLY A 252 21.04 -2.14 3.92
C GLY A 252 19.79 -2.03 3.03
N ASP A 253 19.39 -0.80 2.71
CA ASP A 253 18.20 -0.50 1.93
C ASP A 253 18.39 -0.70 0.41
N ASN A 254 19.62 -1.01 -0.02
CA ASN A 254 19.95 -1.46 -1.36
C ASN A 254 20.17 -2.99 -1.38
N PRO A 255 19.13 -3.79 -1.63
CA PRO A 255 19.23 -5.25 -1.60
C PRO A 255 20.06 -5.82 -2.76
N VAL A 256 20.44 -5.00 -3.75
CA VAL A 256 21.34 -5.42 -4.83
C VAL A 256 22.73 -5.75 -4.27
N GLU A 257 23.09 -5.21 -3.11
CA GLU A 257 24.29 -5.61 -2.36
C GLU A 257 24.27 -7.09 -1.97
N TYR A 258 23.09 -7.70 -1.83
CA TYR A 258 22.92 -9.09 -1.43
C TYR A 258 22.96 -10.06 -2.61
N ILE A 259 23.01 -9.54 -3.85
CA ILE A 259 23.00 -10.35 -5.07
C ILE A 259 24.42 -10.57 -5.56
N SER A 260 24.92 -11.81 -5.50
CA SER A 260 26.30 -12.15 -5.85
C SER A 260 26.70 -11.71 -7.28
N ARG A 261 25.75 -11.76 -8.21
CA ARG A 261 25.91 -11.36 -9.63
C ARG A 261 26.33 -9.91 -9.83
N HIS A 262 26.01 -9.02 -8.89
CA HIS A 262 26.39 -7.61 -8.94
C HIS A 262 27.76 -7.33 -8.32
N ASN A 263 28.38 -8.29 -7.63
CA ASN A 263 29.74 -8.18 -7.09
C ASN A 263 30.01 -6.89 -6.28
N VAL A 264 29.21 -6.63 -5.23
CA VAL A 264 29.34 -5.43 -4.36
C VAL A 264 30.76 -5.19 -3.83
N LYS A 265 31.53 -6.27 -3.59
CA LYS A 265 32.93 -6.20 -3.13
C LYS A 265 33.92 -5.70 -4.19
N LEU A 266 33.45 -5.40 -5.41
CA LEU A 266 34.21 -4.75 -6.49
C LEU A 266 33.77 -3.29 -6.72
N SER A 267 32.90 -2.74 -5.86
CA SER A 267 32.42 -1.36 -5.96
C SER A 267 33.55 -0.33 -5.82
N ALA A 268 33.26 0.94 -6.08
CA ALA A 268 34.25 2.02 -5.96
C ALA A 268 34.90 2.11 -4.57
N TYR A 269 34.14 1.83 -3.50
CA TYR A 269 34.66 1.78 -2.14
C TYR A 269 35.75 0.72 -1.97
N PHE A 270 35.47 -0.52 -2.37
CA PHE A 270 36.43 -1.63 -2.20
C PHE A 270 37.64 -1.50 -3.15
N ARG A 271 37.45 -0.94 -4.35
CA ARG A 271 38.57 -0.60 -5.24
C ARG A 271 39.50 0.45 -4.64
N LYS A 272 38.99 1.34 -3.79
CA LYS A 272 39.79 2.36 -3.09
C LYS A 272 40.44 1.84 -1.81
N ASN A 273 39.73 1.01 -1.03
CA ASN A 273 40.11 0.67 0.34
C ASN A 273 40.57 -0.80 0.53
N GLY A 274 40.37 -1.68 -0.46
CA GLY A 274 40.56 -3.13 -0.30
C GLY A 274 39.37 -3.82 0.38
N ASP A 275 39.45 -5.14 0.55
CA ASP A 275 38.43 -5.97 1.22
C ASP A 275 39.05 -6.75 2.39
N SER A 276 38.75 -6.30 3.60
CA SER A 276 39.19 -6.93 4.86
C SER A 276 38.28 -8.06 5.34
N THR A 277 37.13 -8.30 4.66
CA THR A 277 36.13 -9.28 5.09
C THR A 277 36.45 -10.71 4.65
N VAL A 278 37.41 -10.88 3.74
CA VAL A 278 37.92 -12.17 3.25
C VAL A 278 39.28 -12.50 3.88
N LYS A 279 39.66 -13.79 3.87
CA LYS A 279 40.95 -14.26 4.43
C LYS A 279 41.74 -15.07 3.37
N PRO A 280 42.95 -14.63 2.97
CA PRO A 280 43.61 -13.37 3.34
C PRO A 280 42.85 -12.14 2.83
N ALA A 281 43.00 -11.00 3.51
CA ALA A 281 42.40 -9.74 3.08
C ALA A 281 42.97 -9.32 1.71
N LEU A 282 42.14 -8.69 0.88
CA LEU A 282 42.55 -8.18 -0.43
C LEU A 282 42.92 -6.70 -0.33
N THR A 283 44.06 -6.33 -0.91
CA THR A 283 44.46 -4.95 -1.09
C THR A 283 43.58 -4.24 -2.13
N ALA A 284 43.53 -2.90 -2.09
CA ALA A 284 42.83 -2.09 -3.10
C ALA A 284 43.26 -2.45 -4.54
N LYS A 285 44.56 -2.72 -4.75
CA LYS A 285 45.12 -3.13 -6.04
C LYS A 285 44.57 -4.49 -6.49
N GLU A 286 44.51 -5.49 -5.60
CA GLU A 286 43.96 -6.81 -5.93
C GLU A 286 42.46 -6.75 -6.25
N VAL A 287 41.70 -5.90 -5.53
CA VAL A 287 40.29 -5.65 -5.84
C VAL A 287 40.16 -4.98 -7.21
N GLN A 288 40.98 -3.97 -7.52
CA GLN A 288 41.00 -3.31 -8.82
C GLN A 288 41.35 -4.30 -9.95
N GLU A 289 42.35 -5.16 -9.76
CA GLU A 289 42.73 -6.20 -10.74
C GLU A 289 41.60 -7.21 -10.99
N LYS A 290 40.80 -7.53 -9.96
CA LYS A 290 39.59 -8.36 -10.13
C LYS A 290 38.52 -7.62 -10.93
N TYR A 291 38.27 -6.35 -10.62
CA TYR A 291 37.32 -5.52 -11.37
C TYR A 291 37.76 -5.36 -12.84
N ASP A 292 39.05 -5.18 -13.11
CA ASP A 292 39.55 -4.94 -14.47
C ASP A 292 39.31 -6.12 -15.42
N LYS A 293 39.24 -7.34 -14.87
CA LYS A 293 38.93 -8.59 -15.60
C LYS A 293 37.45 -8.74 -15.97
N LEU A 294 36.56 -7.95 -15.34
CA LEU A 294 35.13 -7.99 -15.66
C LEU A 294 34.88 -7.53 -17.09
N SER A 295 33.90 -8.15 -17.74
CA SER A 295 33.33 -7.68 -19.00
C SER A 295 32.71 -6.29 -18.84
N LYS A 296 32.45 -5.60 -19.96
CA LYS A 296 31.79 -4.28 -19.92
C LYS A 296 30.42 -4.33 -19.24
N LYS A 297 29.64 -5.40 -19.49
CA LYS A 297 28.34 -5.62 -18.84
C LYS A 297 28.49 -5.75 -17.33
N GLU A 298 29.40 -6.61 -16.86
CA GLU A 298 29.63 -6.81 -15.42
C GLU A 298 30.12 -5.54 -14.73
N LYS A 299 31.01 -4.76 -15.37
CA LYS A 299 31.42 -3.44 -14.87
C LYS A 299 30.22 -2.50 -14.74
N ASN A 300 29.34 -2.46 -15.74
CA ASN A 300 28.12 -1.66 -15.68
C ASN A 300 27.19 -2.12 -14.54
N LEU A 301 27.01 -3.42 -14.33
CA LEU A 301 26.19 -3.96 -13.23
C LEU A 301 26.74 -3.56 -11.85
N VAL A 302 28.06 -3.52 -11.68
CA VAL A 302 28.73 -3.06 -10.45
C VAL A 302 28.58 -1.54 -10.30
N ASP A 303 29.04 -0.78 -11.29
CA ASP A 303 29.16 0.68 -11.18
C ASP A 303 27.79 1.38 -11.07
N LYS A 304 26.78 0.90 -11.81
CA LYS A 304 25.43 1.48 -11.80
C LYS A 304 24.63 1.08 -10.55
N ALA A 305 24.84 -0.12 -10.01
CA ALA A 305 24.18 -0.56 -8.77
C ALA A 305 24.77 0.11 -7.52
N PHE A 306 26.05 0.48 -7.59
CA PHE A 306 26.80 1.03 -6.47
C PHE A 306 27.34 2.42 -6.79
N THR A 307 26.50 3.28 -7.37
CA THR A 307 26.83 4.69 -7.56
C THR A 307 26.74 5.41 -6.21
N THR A 308 27.88 5.92 -5.75
CA THR A 308 28.02 6.62 -4.48
C THR A 308 28.56 8.04 -4.66
N ASN A 309 28.59 8.81 -3.58
CA ASN A 309 29.16 10.16 -3.59
C ASN A 309 30.69 10.17 -3.36
N ILE A 310 31.37 9.02 -3.52
CA ILE A 310 32.81 8.84 -3.25
C ILE A 310 33.76 9.80 -3.97
N SER A 311 33.30 10.41 -5.07
CA SER A 311 34.05 11.42 -5.81
C SER A 311 33.97 12.82 -5.18
N GLN A 312 33.01 13.07 -4.30
CA GLN A 312 32.88 14.31 -3.56
C GLN A 312 33.86 14.30 -2.38
N LYS A 313 34.55 15.42 -2.21
CA LYS A 313 35.33 15.68 -1.00
C LYS A 313 34.41 15.67 0.23
N ASP A 314 34.87 15.10 1.33
CA ASP A 314 34.20 15.09 2.64
C ASP A 314 32.84 14.34 2.67
N TYR A 315 32.55 13.43 1.71
CA TYR A 315 31.27 12.70 1.62
C TYR A 315 31.00 11.70 2.77
N LEU A 316 32.04 11.33 3.53
CA LEU A 316 31.96 10.52 4.74
C LEU A 316 32.22 11.32 6.03
N ASP A 317 32.34 12.65 5.92
CA ASP A 317 32.56 13.50 7.06
C ASP A 317 31.23 14.08 7.57
N LEU A 318 31.17 14.27 8.88
CA LEU A 318 30.12 15.04 9.53
C LEU A 318 30.66 16.37 10.03
N GLU A 319 29.80 17.37 10.13
CA GLU A 319 30.12 18.67 10.74
C GLU A 319 29.11 19.05 11.83
N PRO A 320 29.56 19.71 12.92
CA PRO A 320 28.68 20.10 14.01
C PRO A 320 27.74 21.24 13.57
N PHE A 321 26.45 21.06 13.84
CA PHE A 321 25.41 22.07 13.67
C PHE A 321 24.77 22.38 15.03
N THR A 322 24.95 23.62 15.52
CA THR A 322 24.39 24.08 16.79
C THR A 322 23.14 24.93 16.57
N PHE A 323 22.06 24.60 17.28
CA PHE A 323 20.80 25.34 17.26
C PHE A 323 20.26 25.57 18.68
N LYS A 324 19.36 26.55 18.83
CA LYS A 324 18.62 26.79 20.07
C LYS A 324 17.36 25.94 20.09
N ASN A 325 17.20 25.09 21.10
CA ASN A 325 15.97 24.32 21.30
C ASN A 325 14.83 25.18 21.88
N ASP A 326 13.64 24.60 22.04
CA ASP A 326 12.45 25.27 22.61
C ASP A 326 12.64 25.84 24.03
N GLN A 327 13.66 25.41 24.75
CA GLN A 327 14.02 25.91 26.07
C GLN A 327 15.09 27.02 26.01
N GLY A 328 15.49 27.45 24.81
CA GLY A 328 16.56 28.42 24.58
C GLY A 328 17.97 27.89 24.85
N LYS A 329 18.14 26.57 25.00
CA LYS A 329 19.43 25.91 25.23
C LYS A 329 20.09 25.55 23.90
N ASP A 330 21.42 25.68 23.83
CA ASP A 330 22.19 25.20 22.69
C ASP A 330 22.19 23.66 22.66
N GLU A 331 21.83 23.11 21.51
CA GLU A 331 21.98 21.71 21.15
C GLU A 331 22.83 21.60 19.90
N THR A 332 23.74 20.63 19.89
CA THR A 332 24.58 20.32 18.72
C THR A 332 24.24 18.93 18.21
N ILE A 333 24.06 18.82 16.90
CA ILE A 333 23.96 17.55 16.16
C ILE A 333 25.03 17.55 15.07
N ASN A 334 25.63 16.41 14.76
CA ASN A 334 26.53 16.33 13.61
C ASN A 334 25.69 16.00 12.37
N LEU A 335 25.86 16.78 11.31
CA LEU A 335 25.14 16.61 10.04
C LEU A 335 26.13 16.18 8.94
N PRO A 336 25.67 15.52 7.87
CA PRO A 336 26.49 15.30 6.69
C PRO A 336 27.12 16.60 6.20
N LYS A 337 28.45 16.62 6.09
CA LYS A 337 29.19 17.75 5.54
C LYS A 337 29.14 17.79 4.01
N GLY A 338 29.08 16.61 3.39
CA GLY A 338 28.88 16.43 1.95
C GLY A 338 27.41 16.56 1.51
N ASP A 339 27.18 16.66 0.19
CA ASP A 339 25.82 16.63 -0.37
C ASP A 339 25.45 15.16 -0.57
N ILE A 340 24.56 14.63 0.26
CA ILE A 340 24.15 13.22 0.17
C ILE A 340 23.45 12.87 -1.15
N PHE A 341 23.06 13.89 -1.95
CA PHE A 341 22.52 13.73 -3.30
C PHE A 341 23.53 14.06 -4.40
N HIS A 342 24.81 14.29 -4.10
CA HIS A 342 25.77 14.91 -5.02
C HIS A 342 25.74 14.33 -6.44
N GLN A 343 25.86 13.00 -6.57
CA GLN A 343 25.88 12.37 -7.89
C GLN A 343 24.52 12.43 -8.59
N PHE A 344 23.41 12.22 -7.88
CA PHE A 344 22.05 12.35 -8.43
C PHE A 344 21.77 13.78 -8.92
N ARG A 345 22.10 14.78 -8.09
CA ARG A 345 21.94 16.20 -8.42
C ARG A 345 22.76 16.59 -9.65
N LYS A 346 24.02 16.12 -9.71
CA LYS A 346 24.91 16.35 -10.85
C LYS A 346 24.34 15.75 -12.14
N ASP A 347 23.79 14.54 -12.08
CA ASP A 347 23.19 13.91 -13.26
C ASP A 347 21.92 14.64 -13.72
N VAL A 348 21.07 15.10 -12.80
CA VAL A 348 19.90 15.93 -13.14
C VAL A 348 20.33 17.27 -13.73
N ASP A 349 21.24 18.00 -13.08
CA ASP A 349 21.70 19.32 -13.50
C ASP A 349 22.42 19.29 -14.86
N SER A 350 23.06 18.17 -15.20
CA SER A 350 23.80 17.99 -16.47
C SER A 350 23.02 17.27 -17.57
N GLY A 351 21.72 16.98 -17.36
CA GLY A 351 20.87 16.30 -18.35
C GLY A 351 21.25 14.83 -18.58
N LYS A 352 21.82 14.17 -17.57
CA LYS A 352 22.28 12.77 -17.56
C LYS A 352 21.48 11.89 -16.60
N LEU A 353 20.28 12.33 -16.19
CA LEU A 353 19.38 11.50 -15.40
C LEU A 353 19.06 10.21 -16.20
N PRO A 354 19.27 9.00 -15.64
CA PRO A 354 18.97 7.75 -16.33
C PRO A 354 17.49 7.58 -16.63
N THR A 355 17.16 6.65 -17.53
CA THR A 355 15.77 6.26 -17.81
C THR A 355 15.09 5.67 -16.58
N VAL A 356 15.82 4.90 -15.77
CA VAL A 356 15.33 4.36 -14.50
C VAL A 356 16.32 4.64 -13.37
N SER A 357 15.87 5.29 -12.30
CA SER A 357 16.69 5.61 -11.14
C SER A 357 16.06 5.10 -9.85
N TRP A 358 16.89 4.60 -8.94
CA TRP A 358 16.50 4.35 -7.55
C TRP A 358 17.29 5.29 -6.62
N LEU A 359 16.61 5.86 -5.64
CA LEU A 359 17.22 6.61 -4.54
C LEU A 359 17.18 5.74 -3.29
N VAL A 360 18.32 5.57 -2.63
CA VAL A 360 18.44 4.85 -1.37
C VAL A 360 18.95 5.83 -0.31
N ALA A 361 18.10 6.08 0.68
CA ALA A 361 18.37 7.03 1.74
C ALA A 361 19.26 6.41 2.83
N PRO A 362 20.12 7.20 3.49
CA PRO A 362 20.72 6.78 4.76
C PRO A 362 19.66 6.58 5.85
N GLN A 363 19.97 5.80 6.90
CA GLN A 363 19.01 5.44 7.96
C GLN A 363 18.27 6.66 8.51
N ARG A 364 18.98 7.77 8.78
CA ARG A 364 18.33 8.94 9.37
C ARG A 364 17.32 9.61 8.46
N PHE A 365 17.44 9.39 7.16
CA PHE A 365 16.58 9.91 6.11
C PHE A 365 15.59 8.87 5.57
N SER A 366 15.55 7.67 6.14
CA SER A 366 14.67 6.58 5.68
C SER A 366 13.31 6.55 6.38
N ASP A 367 12.96 7.54 7.23
CA ASP A 367 11.75 7.51 8.08
C ASP A 367 11.67 6.35 9.10
N HIS A 368 12.66 5.47 9.18
CA HIS A 368 12.72 4.39 10.19
C HIS A 368 12.51 4.94 11.62
N THR A 369 11.74 4.26 12.46
CA THR A 369 11.31 4.74 13.81
C THR A 369 12.42 4.91 14.84
N SER A 370 13.63 4.44 14.53
CA SER A 370 14.85 4.73 15.31
C SER A 370 15.36 6.17 15.11
N SER A 371 14.85 6.89 14.10
CA SER A 371 15.29 8.21 13.69
C SER A 371 14.13 9.22 13.67
N PRO A 372 14.40 10.53 13.88
CA PRO A 372 13.43 11.57 13.53
C PRO A 372 12.95 11.43 12.09
N LEU A 373 11.77 11.97 11.77
CA LEU A 373 11.18 12.01 10.43
C LEU A 373 11.93 12.95 9.45
N TYR A 374 13.25 12.82 9.34
CA TYR A 374 14.05 13.54 8.34
C TYR A 374 13.84 12.99 6.93
N GLY A 375 13.17 11.84 6.75
CA GLY A 375 12.81 11.34 5.42
C GLY A 375 11.90 12.31 4.66
N THR A 376 11.09 13.10 5.39
CA THR A 376 10.35 14.23 4.80
C THR A 376 11.27 15.22 4.08
N TRP A 377 12.43 15.55 4.67
CA TRP A 377 13.41 16.42 4.01
C TRP A 377 14.03 15.74 2.79
N TYR A 378 14.37 14.44 2.89
CA TYR A 378 14.95 13.69 1.76
C TYR A 378 14.00 13.64 0.56
N VAL A 379 12.71 13.36 0.79
CA VAL A 379 11.69 13.37 -0.27
C VAL A 379 11.53 14.77 -0.85
N SER A 380 11.47 15.80 0.00
CA SER A 380 11.38 17.18 -0.45
C SER A 380 12.57 17.59 -1.32
N GLU A 381 13.78 17.25 -0.92
CA GLU A 381 15.01 17.60 -1.63
C GLU A 381 15.11 16.85 -2.97
N ALA A 382 14.71 15.57 -3.01
CA ALA A 382 14.63 14.81 -4.27
C ALA A 382 13.66 15.47 -5.27
N LEU A 383 12.48 15.92 -4.81
CA LEU A 383 11.54 16.67 -5.64
C LEU A 383 12.10 18.05 -6.05
N ASP A 384 12.79 18.75 -5.16
CA ASP A 384 13.41 20.05 -5.47
C ASP A 384 14.50 19.93 -6.55
N ILE A 385 15.32 18.86 -6.49
CA ILE A 385 16.32 18.52 -7.52
C ILE A 385 15.61 18.29 -8.86
N LEU A 386 14.62 17.40 -8.90
CA LEU A 386 13.94 17.04 -10.14
C LEU A 386 13.16 18.20 -10.77
N THR A 387 12.61 19.09 -9.94
CA THR A 387 11.83 20.25 -10.39
C THR A 387 12.67 21.49 -10.67
N LYS A 388 13.96 21.50 -10.32
CA LYS A 388 14.87 22.63 -10.60
C LYS A 388 14.92 22.98 -12.08
N ASN A 389 14.92 21.96 -12.94
CA ASN A 389 14.73 22.12 -14.37
C ASN A 389 13.33 21.61 -14.75
N PRO A 390 12.38 22.51 -15.10
CA PRO A 390 11.03 22.10 -15.50
C PRO A 390 11.00 21.10 -16.66
N GLU A 391 11.99 21.14 -17.56
CA GLU A 391 12.10 20.22 -18.70
C GLU A 391 12.37 18.77 -18.28
N VAL A 392 13.04 18.56 -17.13
CA VAL A 392 13.23 17.24 -16.55
C VAL A 392 11.94 16.77 -15.90
N TRP A 393 11.34 17.59 -15.04
CA TRP A 393 10.13 17.21 -14.30
C TRP A 393 8.93 16.91 -15.21
N LYS A 394 8.72 17.67 -16.29
CA LYS A 394 7.60 17.43 -17.22
C LYS A 394 7.66 16.05 -17.91
N LYS A 395 8.80 15.36 -17.80
CA LYS A 395 9.07 14.02 -18.33
C LYS A 395 9.40 12.99 -17.24
N THR A 396 9.10 13.29 -15.98
CA THR A 396 9.49 12.44 -14.84
C THR A 396 8.28 11.84 -14.12
N ILE A 397 8.42 10.58 -13.72
CA ILE A 397 7.54 9.90 -12.77
C ILE A 397 8.35 9.65 -11.50
N PHE A 398 7.92 10.22 -10.38
CA PHE A 398 8.50 9.98 -9.06
C PHE A 398 7.58 9.06 -8.25
N VAL A 399 8.11 7.90 -7.84
CA VAL A 399 7.36 6.89 -7.08
C VAL A 399 7.89 6.85 -5.65
N LEU A 400 7.05 7.22 -4.68
CA LEU A 400 7.32 7.10 -3.25
C LEU A 400 6.54 5.92 -2.68
N THR A 401 7.24 4.95 -2.10
CA THR A 401 6.64 3.79 -1.40
C THR A 401 7.35 3.52 -0.08
N TYR A 402 6.81 2.60 0.72
CA TYR A 402 7.48 2.04 1.89
C TYR A 402 7.72 0.54 1.70
N ASP A 403 8.69 0.00 2.42
CA ASP A 403 9.09 -1.41 2.38
C ASP A 403 8.14 -2.32 3.19
N GLU A 404 7.82 -1.98 4.44
CA GLU A 404 6.92 -2.74 5.32
C GLU A 404 6.28 -1.83 6.39
N ASN A 405 5.59 -2.40 7.37
CA ASN A 405 4.67 -1.67 8.24
C ASN A 405 5.23 -1.27 9.62
N ASP A 406 6.48 -1.62 9.95
CA ASP A 406 7.14 -1.50 11.25
C ASP A 406 6.32 -2.13 12.39
N GLY A 407 5.47 -3.09 12.04
CA GLY A 407 4.51 -3.67 12.96
C GLY A 407 3.38 -2.72 13.40
N TYR A 408 3.22 -1.55 12.79
CA TYR A 408 2.01 -0.73 12.96
C TYR A 408 0.80 -1.39 12.32
N PHE A 409 -0.34 -1.25 12.97
CA PHE A 409 -1.61 -1.84 12.59
C PHE A 409 -2.08 -1.32 11.23
N ASP A 410 -2.68 -2.20 10.45
CA ASP A 410 -3.52 -1.85 9.31
C ASP A 410 -4.79 -2.69 9.36
N HIS A 411 -5.93 -2.05 9.14
CA HIS A 411 -7.24 -2.66 9.31
C HIS A 411 -7.63 -3.62 8.18
N GLN A 412 -6.99 -3.55 7.00
CA GLN A 412 -7.30 -4.41 5.86
C GLN A 412 -6.51 -5.72 5.95
N PRO A 413 -7.16 -6.89 6.14
CA PRO A 413 -6.47 -8.16 6.04
C PRO A 413 -5.89 -8.32 4.62
N PRO A 414 -4.61 -8.71 4.50
CA PRO A 414 -3.99 -8.81 3.20
C PRO A 414 -4.55 -9.98 2.40
N PHE A 415 -4.51 -9.83 1.07
CA PHE A 415 -4.84 -10.92 0.16
C PHE A 415 -3.66 -11.89 0.11
N VAL A 416 -3.93 -13.18 0.33
CA VAL A 416 -2.89 -14.21 0.32
C VAL A 416 -3.25 -15.35 -0.63
N VAL A 417 -2.30 -16.23 -0.90
CA VAL A 417 -2.59 -17.51 -1.56
C VAL A 417 -3.21 -18.53 -0.60
N PRO A 418 -4.08 -19.44 -1.08
CA PRO A 418 -4.47 -20.61 -0.30
C PRO A 418 -3.25 -21.52 -0.04
N ASN A 419 -3.34 -22.38 0.97
CA ASN A 419 -2.35 -23.41 1.23
C ASN A 419 -2.46 -24.50 0.15
N PRO A 420 -1.41 -24.72 -0.67
CA PRO A 420 -1.43 -25.72 -1.75
C PRO A 420 -1.73 -27.15 -1.27
N ASP A 421 -1.39 -27.46 -0.02
CA ASP A 421 -1.56 -28.79 0.57
C ASP A 421 -2.89 -28.95 1.35
N ASP A 422 -3.72 -27.89 1.41
CA ASP A 422 -5.04 -27.91 2.06
C ASP A 422 -6.11 -27.39 1.10
N SER A 423 -6.81 -28.32 0.45
CA SER A 423 -7.94 -28.01 -0.45
C SER A 423 -9.09 -27.23 0.21
N THR A 424 -9.15 -27.17 1.54
CA THR A 424 -10.16 -26.40 2.29
C THR A 424 -9.71 -24.98 2.62
N SER A 425 -8.52 -24.57 2.17
CA SER A 425 -7.97 -23.22 2.41
C SER A 425 -8.39 -22.18 1.37
N GLY A 426 -9.10 -22.60 0.31
CA GLY A 426 -9.58 -21.76 -0.78
C GLY A 426 -9.15 -22.30 -2.14
N LYS A 427 -9.32 -21.51 -3.20
CA LYS A 427 -9.06 -21.94 -4.59
C LYS A 427 -8.55 -20.80 -5.45
N VAL A 428 -7.79 -21.13 -6.49
CA VAL A 428 -7.40 -20.17 -7.53
C VAL A 428 -7.84 -20.67 -8.91
N SER A 429 -8.02 -19.74 -9.84
CA SER A 429 -8.23 -20.04 -11.26
C SER A 429 -7.19 -21.01 -11.82
N GLU A 430 -7.63 -21.90 -12.72
CA GLU A 430 -6.78 -22.92 -13.33
C GLU A 430 -5.56 -22.30 -14.02
N GLY A 431 -4.38 -22.91 -13.83
CA GLY A 431 -3.13 -22.46 -14.42
C GLY A 431 -2.49 -21.23 -13.76
N ILE A 432 -2.90 -20.83 -12.56
CA ILE A 432 -2.05 -19.99 -11.70
C ILE A 432 -1.15 -20.92 -10.89
N ASN A 433 0.18 -20.82 -11.05
CA ASN A 433 1.10 -21.41 -10.08
C ASN A 433 1.24 -20.48 -8.88
N TYR A 434 0.59 -20.83 -7.78
CA TYR A 434 0.55 -20.04 -6.53
C TYR A 434 1.39 -20.65 -5.41
N ALA A 435 1.89 -21.88 -5.57
CA ALA A 435 2.75 -22.52 -4.58
C ALA A 435 4.11 -21.78 -4.42
N THR A 436 4.49 -20.96 -5.40
CA THR A 436 5.66 -20.08 -5.33
C THR A 436 5.52 -18.95 -4.29
N ASP A 437 4.28 -18.67 -3.89
CA ASP A 437 3.92 -17.59 -2.98
C ASP A 437 3.55 -18.13 -1.59
N PHE A 438 3.85 -19.41 -1.35
CA PHE A 438 3.68 -20.09 -0.07
C PHE A 438 5.03 -20.61 0.43
N GLU A 439 5.32 -20.38 1.72
CA GLU A 439 6.52 -20.92 2.39
C GLU A 439 6.14 -22.22 3.11
N ALA A 440 6.26 -23.33 2.39
CA ALA A 440 5.82 -24.65 2.85
C ALA A 440 6.49 -25.07 4.16
N ARG A 441 7.77 -24.74 4.39
CA ARG A 441 8.47 -25.13 5.62
C ARG A 441 7.99 -24.36 6.86
N LYS A 442 7.39 -23.19 6.66
CA LYS A 442 6.81 -22.35 7.72
C LYS A 442 5.28 -22.45 7.78
N GLY A 443 4.65 -23.14 6.83
CA GLY A 443 3.20 -23.35 6.79
C GLY A 443 2.39 -22.06 6.64
N SER A 444 2.91 -21.05 5.94
CA SER A 444 2.24 -19.76 5.78
C SER A 444 2.43 -19.21 4.36
N PRO A 445 1.43 -18.48 3.81
CA PRO A 445 1.64 -17.65 2.62
C PRO A 445 2.77 -16.64 2.86
N ILE A 446 3.54 -16.35 1.82
CA ILE A 446 4.59 -15.32 1.83
C ILE A 446 3.95 -13.94 1.94
N GLY A 447 2.92 -13.70 1.13
CA GLY A 447 2.20 -12.45 1.09
C GLY A 447 0.90 -12.54 0.32
N LEU A 448 0.26 -11.42 -0.01
CA LEU A 448 0.72 -10.06 0.28
C LEU A 448 0.84 -9.80 1.79
N GLY A 449 1.70 -8.87 2.16
CA GLY A 449 1.85 -8.36 3.52
C GLY A 449 0.86 -7.24 3.81
N TYR A 450 1.03 -6.51 4.92
CA TYR A 450 0.13 -5.41 5.30
C TYR A 450 0.23 -4.22 4.34
N ARG A 451 -0.79 -3.35 4.33
CA ARG A 451 -0.76 -2.14 3.49
C ARG A 451 0.33 -1.19 3.92
N VAL A 452 1.02 -0.62 2.94
CA VAL A 452 2.08 0.39 3.10
C VAL A 452 1.83 1.55 2.14
N PRO A 453 2.22 2.79 2.47
CA PRO A 453 1.95 3.93 1.61
C PRO A 453 2.59 3.80 0.22
N LEU A 454 1.84 4.25 -0.79
CA LEU A 454 2.32 4.51 -2.15
C LEU A 454 1.71 5.82 -2.65
N VAL A 455 2.56 6.76 -3.04
CA VAL A 455 2.18 8.02 -3.70
C VAL A 455 3.02 8.18 -4.96
N ILE A 456 2.38 8.37 -6.11
CA ILE A 456 3.08 8.61 -7.38
C ILE A 456 2.93 10.06 -7.75
N ALA A 457 4.03 10.82 -7.71
CA ALA A 457 4.09 12.22 -8.11
C ALA A 457 4.62 12.36 -9.54
N SER A 458 3.78 12.91 -10.40
CA SER A 458 4.09 13.07 -11.82
C SER A 458 3.17 14.13 -12.44
N PRO A 459 3.59 14.77 -13.54
CA PRO A 459 2.67 15.50 -14.42
C PRO A 459 1.36 14.76 -14.72
N TRP A 460 1.43 13.43 -14.86
CA TRP A 460 0.29 12.57 -15.21
C TRP A 460 -0.44 11.93 -14.02
N SER A 461 -0.20 12.36 -12.78
CA SER A 461 -0.90 11.84 -11.58
C SER A 461 -1.43 12.92 -10.63
N LYS A 462 -1.42 14.21 -11.02
CA LYS A 462 -1.90 15.34 -10.21
C LYS A 462 -3.41 15.29 -9.87
N GLY A 463 -3.83 16.10 -8.91
CA GLY A 463 -5.24 16.32 -8.57
C GLY A 463 -5.72 15.52 -7.36
N GLY A 464 -4.82 14.90 -6.60
CA GLY A 464 -5.16 14.28 -5.32
C GLY A 464 -6.08 13.07 -5.42
N PHE A 465 -5.94 12.28 -6.48
CA PHE A 465 -6.77 11.10 -6.75
C PHE A 465 -6.46 9.96 -5.76
N VAL A 466 -7.44 9.09 -5.53
CA VAL A 466 -7.24 7.82 -4.84
C VAL A 466 -7.34 6.68 -5.85
N ASN A 467 -6.36 5.79 -5.81
CA ASN A 467 -6.36 4.54 -6.56
C ASN A 467 -6.52 3.35 -5.61
N SER A 468 -7.52 2.51 -5.88
CA SER A 468 -7.85 1.33 -5.06
C SER A 468 -7.66 0.01 -5.82
N GLN A 469 -6.79 -0.02 -6.83
CA GLN A 469 -6.31 -1.27 -7.41
C GLN A 469 -5.30 -1.94 -6.46
N VAL A 470 -5.37 -3.26 -6.36
CA VAL A 470 -4.40 -4.03 -5.57
C VAL A 470 -3.03 -3.92 -6.20
N PHE A 471 -2.07 -3.44 -5.43
CA PHE A 471 -0.67 -3.37 -5.79
C PHE A 471 0.19 -4.00 -4.69
N ASP A 472 1.39 -4.42 -5.09
CA ASP A 472 2.51 -4.73 -4.20
C ASP A 472 3.81 -4.19 -4.81
N HIS A 473 4.96 -4.43 -4.18
CA HIS A 473 6.23 -3.89 -4.71
C HIS A 473 6.56 -4.41 -6.12
N THR A 474 6.09 -5.60 -6.50
CA THR A 474 6.29 -6.15 -7.86
C THR A 474 5.53 -5.36 -8.93
N SER A 475 4.53 -4.57 -8.53
CA SER A 475 3.78 -3.68 -9.41
C SER A 475 4.67 -2.61 -10.05
N SER A 476 5.74 -2.18 -9.35
CA SER A 476 6.74 -1.27 -9.89
C SER A 476 7.55 -1.88 -11.05
N LEU A 477 7.85 -3.18 -10.95
CA LEU A 477 8.52 -3.91 -12.03
C LEU A 477 7.58 -4.10 -13.22
N MET A 478 6.33 -4.50 -12.98
CA MET A 478 5.31 -4.64 -14.04
C MET A 478 5.02 -3.31 -14.74
N PHE A 479 5.05 -2.19 -14.02
CA PHE A 479 4.96 -0.86 -14.60
C PHE A 479 6.12 -0.60 -15.59
N MET A 480 7.36 -0.86 -15.15
CA MET A 480 8.53 -0.71 -16.03
C MET A 480 8.48 -1.64 -17.24
N GLU A 481 8.03 -2.89 -17.10
CA GLU A 481 7.81 -3.82 -18.22
C GLU A 481 6.91 -3.16 -19.29
N LYS A 482 5.74 -2.64 -18.87
CA LYS A 482 4.74 -2.06 -19.77
C LYS A 482 5.21 -0.74 -20.37
N TRP A 483 5.79 0.14 -19.57
CA TRP A 483 6.30 1.44 -20.02
C TRP A 483 7.46 1.28 -21.00
N LEU A 484 8.47 0.46 -20.67
CA LEU A 484 9.63 0.24 -21.53
C LEU A 484 9.28 -0.56 -22.79
N ALA A 485 8.35 -1.51 -22.72
CA ALA A 485 7.91 -2.23 -23.91
C ALA A 485 7.29 -1.27 -24.94
N LYS A 486 6.44 -0.34 -24.48
CA LYS A 486 5.88 0.70 -25.36
C LYS A 486 6.97 1.64 -25.89
N LYS A 487 7.90 2.05 -25.04
CA LYS A 487 8.96 3.01 -25.39
C LYS A 487 10.00 2.45 -26.36
N THR A 488 10.33 1.18 -26.25
CA THR A 488 11.43 0.54 -26.99
C THR A 488 10.96 -0.34 -28.14
N GLY A 489 9.67 -0.74 -28.14
CA GLY A 489 9.14 -1.75 -29.06
C GLY A 489 9.64 -3.17 -28.77
N LYS A 490 10.38 -3.40 -27.68
CA LYS A 490 10.91 -4.70 -27.27
C LYS A 490 10.05 -5.35 -26.20
N THR A 491 10.03 -6.68 -26.15
CA THR A 491 9.45 -7.41 -25.02
C THR A 491 10.40 -7.34 -23.82
N ILE A 492 10.06 -6.54 -22.82
CA ILE A 492 10.80 -6.41 -21.56
C ILE A 492 9.96 -7.03 -20.46
N LYS A 493 10.47 -8.11 -19.83
CA LYS A 493 9.72 -8.87 -18.84
C LYS A 493 10.64 -9.51 -17.80
N SER A 494 10.32 -9.34 -16.52
CA SER A 494 10.94 -10.05 -15.41
C SER A 494 10.52 -11.51 -15.39
N ASN A 495 11.49 -12.40 -15.25
CA ASN A 495 11.23 -13.83 -15.09
C ASN A 495 10.89 -14.24 -13.66
N ASN A 496 11.00 -13.32 -12.71
CA ASN A 496 10.92 -13.65 -11.28
C ASN A 496 9.53 -13.49 -10.69
N ILE A 497 8.74 -12.54 -11.20
CA ILE A 497 7.40 -12.26 -10.67
C ILE A 497 6.52 -13.51 -10.82
N SER A 498 5.92 -13.93 -9.71
CA SER A 498 5.09 -15.12 -9.64
C SER A 498 3.83 -15.00 -10.48
N ASP A 499 3.29 -16.16 -10.87
CA ASP A 499 2.09 -16.19 -11.70
C ASP A 499 0.89 -15.64 -10.91
N TRP A 500 0.82 -15.89 -9.59
CA TRP A 500 -0.21 -15.32 -8.74
C TRP A 500 -0.17 -13.79 -8.75
N ARG A 501 0.97 -13.17 -8.45
CA ARG A 501 1.12 -11.70 -8.46
C ARG A 501 0.79 -11.08 -9.81
N ARG A 502 1.23 -11.68 -10.92
CA ARG A 502 0.90 -11.20 -12.27
C ARG A 502 -0.58 -11.20 -12.61
N ASN A 503 -1.37 -12.05 -11.95
CA ASN A 503 -2.81 -12.14 -12.20
C ASN A 503 -3.63 -11.23 -11.27
N ILE A 504 -3.13 -10.91 -10.07
CA ILE A 504 -3.92 -10.21 -9.04
C ILE A 504 -3.42 -8.79 -8.71
N CYS A 505 -2.12 -8.51 -8.86
CA CYS A 505 -1.56 -7.18 -8.64
C CYS A 505 -1.56 -6.38 -9.95
N GLY A 506 -1.86 -5.09 -9.87
CA GLY A 506 -1.82 -4.19 -11.02
C GLY A 506 -0.42 -3.74 -11.39
N ASP A 507 -0.29 -3.07 -12.54
CA ASP A 507 0.98 -2.61 -13.12
C ASP A 507 1.20 -1.09 -12.94
N LEU A 508 0.54 -0.49 -11.94
CA LEU A 508 0.50 0.96 -11.65
C LEU A 508 -0.07 1.86 -12.77
N THR A 509 -0.46 1.34 -13.94
CA THR A 509 -0.89 2.20 -15.05
C THR A 509 -2.22 2.93 -14.79
N SER A 510 -3.09 2.37 -13.95
CA SER A 510 -4.37 3.00 -13.54
C SER A 510 -4.19 4.24 -12.67
N VAL A 511 -2.96 4.54 -12.24
CA VAL A 511 -2.63 5.77 -11.49
C VAL A 511 -2.63 7.00 -12.40
N PHE A 512 -2.36 6.81 -13.70
CA PHE A 512 -2.12 7.92 -14.61
C PHE A 512 -3.35 8.30 -15.42
N ARG A 513 -3.38 9.56 -15.84
CA ARG A 513 -4.37 10.11 -16.76
C ARG A 513 -3.68 11.08 -17.73
N PRO A 514 -4.12 11.15 -19.00
CA PRO A 514 -3.62 12.15 -19.94
C PRO A 514 -3.77 13.55 -19.36
N TYR A 515 -2.79 14.42 -19.60
CA TYR A 515 -2.92 15.83 -19.25
C TYR A 515 -3.63 16.56 -20.38
N ASN A 516 -4.76 17.20 -20.12
CA ASN A 516 -5.60 17.84 -21.15
C ASN A 516 -5.60 19.37 -21.04
N GLY A 517 -4.61 19.95 -20.34
CA GLY A 517 -4.54 21.40 -20.12
C GLY A 517 -5.42 21.89 -18.97
N GLU A 518 -5.96 20.99 -18.14
CA GLU A 518 -6.81 21.36 -17.02
C GLU A 518 -6.06 22.19 -15.96
N GLU A 519 -6.74 23.19 -15.38
CA GLU A 519 -6.20 23.99 -14.27
C GLU A 519 -6.33 23.20 -12.96
N ILE A 520 -5.19 22.86 -12.37
CA ILE A 520 -5.13 22.12 -11.11
C ILE A 520 -4.77 23.08 -9.99
N LYS A 521 -5.77 23.44 -9.18
CA LYS A 521 -5.62 24.41 -8.08
C LYS A 521 -4.58 23.92 -7.08
N SER A 522 -3.55 24.74 -6.86
CA SER A 522 -2.54 24.52 -5.82
C SER A 522 -2.97 25.21 -4.52
N PRO A 523 -3.02 24.49 -3.38
CA PRO A 523 -3.19 25.11 -2.07
C PRO A 523 -2.02 26.06 -1.68
N GLU A 524 -2.17 26.78 -0.57
CA GLU A 524 -1.20 27.77 -0.06
C GLU A 524 0.12 27.14 0.43
N PRO A 525 1.26 27.86 0.58
CA PRO A 525 2.58 27.28 0.94
C PRO A 525 2.88 27.10 2.45
N LEU A 526 3.56 25.99 2.84
CA LEU A 526 4.11 25.76 4.19
C LEU A 526 5.36 26.62 4.42
N LYS A 527 5.52 27.10 5.66
CA LYS A 527 6.74 27.77 6.11
C LYS A 527 7.78 26.73 6.55
N ARG A 528 8.77 26.44 5.70
CA ARG A 528 9.88 25.49 5.92
C ARG A 528 10.53 25.57 7.30
N ALA A 529 10.80 26.78 7.80
CA ALA A 529 11.42 26.99 9.11
C ALA A 529 10.57 26.43 10.27
N VAL A 530 9.24 26.50 10.17
CA VAL A 530 8.32 26.02 11.22
C VAL A 530 8.33 24.49 11.29
N VAL A 531 8.35 23.80 10.15
CA VAL A 531 8.37 22.33 10.11
C VAL A 531 9.67 21.78 10.70
N VAL A 532 10.82 22.34 10.30
CA VAL A 532 12.15 21.89 10.78
C VAL A 532 12.33 22.16 12.28
N THR A 533 11.94 23.34 12.76
CA THR A 533 12.00 23.67 14.19
C THR A 533 11.07 22.76 15.01
N ASN A 534 9.85 22.49 14.56
CA ASN A 534 8.90 21.63 15.28
C ASN A 534 9.39 20.18 15.42
N ILE A 535 10.02 19.61 14.38
CA ILE A 535 10.56 18.24 14.38
C ILE A 535 11.75 18.14 15.34
N GLY A 536 12.73 19.05 15.27
CA GLY A 536 13.92 19.01 16.14
C GLY A 536 13.59 19.13 17.62
N ASN A 537 12.56 19.91 17.94
CA ASN A 537 12.13 20.14 19.32
C ASN A 537 11.35 18.98 19.95
N ALA A 538 10.86 18.02 19.17
CA ALA A 538 10.08 16.92 19.71
C ALA A 538 10.89 15.98 20.64
N LYS A 539 12.22 15.97 20.52
CA LYS A 539 13.11 15.14 21.37
C LYS A 539 13.05 15.49 22.86
N ASN A 540 12.72 16.74 23.17
CA ASN A 540 12.65 17.27 24.55
C ASN A 540 11.26 17.13 25.19
N LYS A 541 10.31 16.53 24.46
CA LYS A 541 8.91 16.37 24.88
C LYS A 541 8.71 15.08 25.68
N PRO A 542 7.64 14.98 26.50
CA PRO A 542 7.36 13.76 27.25
C PRO A 542 7.21 12.53 26.33
N ALA A 543 7.42 11.34 26.89
CA ALA A 543 7.15 10.10 26.19
C ALA A 543 5.67 10.02 25.79
N GLN A 544 5.39 9.50 24.60
CA GLN A 544 4.01 9.17 24.21
C GLN A 544 3.49 8.08 25.15
N VAL A 545 2.33 8.33 25.76
CA VAL A 545 1.63 7.35 26.59
C VAL A 545 0.80 6.45 25.67
N GLY A 546 0.79 5.16 25.95
CA GLY A 546 -0.02 4.19 25.22
C GLY A 546 -1.53 4.40 25.43
N PRO A 547 -2.36 3.67 24.67
CA PRO A 547 -3.81 3.76 24.80
C PRO A 547 -4.27 3.13 26.12
N THR A 548 -5.39 3.60 26.64
CA THR A 548 -6.09 2.97 27.77
C THR A 548 -7.03 1.88 27.28
N ALA A 549 -7.19 0.81 28.06
CA ALA A 549 -8.17 -0.24 27.77
C ALA A 549 -9.60 0.33 27.78
N LEU A 550 -10.41 -0.15 26.84
CA LEU A 550 -11.81 0.23 26.68
C LEU A 550 -12.71 -0.58 27.62
N ASN A 551 -13.75 0.07 28.13
CA ASN A 551 -14.83 -0.61 28.83
C ASN A 551 -15.85 -1.25 27.86
N LYS A 552 -16.71 -2.12 28.38
CA LYS A 552 -17.70 -2.86 27.58
C LYS A 552 -18.67 -1.93 26.82
N THR A 553 -19.01 -0.78 27.38
CA THR A 553 -19.92 0.18 26.74
C THR A 553 -19.26 0.85 25.55
N GLU A 554 -17.98 1.22 25.66
CA GLU A 554 -17.20 1.80 24.56
C GLU A 554 -17.03 0.81 23.41
N VAL A 555 -16.66 -0.43 23.73
CA VAL A 555 -16.58 -1.55 22.77
C VAL A 555 -17.92 -1.73 22.04
N ALA A 556 -19.02 -1.80 22.78
CA ALA A 556 -20.35 -1.95 22.20
C ALA A 556 -20.74 -0.77 21.29
N LYS A 557 -20.38 0.47 21.66
CA LYS A 557 -20.63 1.66 20.84
C LYS A 557 -19.83 1.64 19.54
N ILE A 558 -18.54 1.28 19.58
CA ILE A 558 -17.68 1.21 18.38
C ILE A 558 -18.20 0.13 17.41
N ASN A 559 -18.63 -1.02 17.94
CA ASN A 559 -19.22 -2.07 17.10
C ASN A 559 -20.56 -1.66 16.48
N LYS A 560 -21.41 -0.95 17.24
CA LYS A 560 -22.77 -0.62 16.79
C LYS A 560 -22.84 0.59 15.85
N PHE A 561 -22.03 1.62 16.09
CA PHE A 561 -22.12 2.90 15.40
C PHE A 561 -20.91 3.13 14.50
N GLU A 562 -21.10 3.93 13.45
CA GLU A 562 -19.99 4.36 12.60
C GLU A 562 -19.06 5.31 13.32
N ALA A 563 -17.79 5.36 12.90
CA ALA A 563 -16.78 6.19 13.56
C ALA A 563 -17.13 7.69 13.54
N PHE A 564 -17.85 8.15 12.51
CA PHE A 564 -18.33 9.53 12.37
C PHE A 564 -19.68 9.81 13.06
N SER A 565 -20.36 8.80 13.61
CA SER A 565 -21.63 8.98 14.32
C SER A 565 -21.40 9.69 15.68
N ARG A 566 -22.38 10.48 16.13
CA ARG A 566 -22.30 11.16 17.44
C ARG A 566 -22.52 10.20 18.61
N GLU A 567 -23.12 9.05 18.34
CA GLU A 567 -23.46 8.00 19.28
C GLU A 567 -22.30 7.01 19.54
N THR A 568 -21.27 7.03 18.68
CA THR A 568 -20.09 6.18 18.84
C THR A 568 -19.23 6.58 20.05
N SER A 569 -18.23 5.75 20.36
CA SER A 569 -17.25 6.08 21.40
C SER A 569 -16.33 7.21 20.94
N ILE A 570 -15.88 8.05 21.88
CA ILE A 570 -14.84 9.05 21.62
C ILE A 570 -13.49 8.40 21.23
N HIS A 571 -13.33 7.11 21.56
CA HIS A 571 -12.14 6.32 21.24
C HIS A 571 -12.20 5.68 19.83
N ALA A 572 -13.29 5.85 19.08
CA ALA A 572 -13.32 5.45 17.68
C ALA A 572 -12.36 6.35 16.87
N PRO A 573 -11.49 5.80 16.02
CA PRO A 573 -10.61 6.61 15.17
C PRO A 573 -11.44 7.36 14.13
N LYS A 574 -11.28 8.68 14.05
CA LYS A 574 -12.09 9.55 13.17
C LYS A 574 -11.29 9.94 11.93
N GLN A 575 -11.80 9.55 10.76
CA GLN A 575 -11.27 9.99 9.46
C GLN A 575 -11.76 11.40 9.11
N GLU A 576 -10.99 12.15 8.30
CA GLU A 576 -11.40 13.42 7.71
C GLU A 576 -12.67 13.25 6.85
N ASN A 577 -13.61 14.19 6.93
CA ASN A 577 -14.80 14.18 6.09
C ASN A 577 -14.46 14.52 4.62
N GLY A 578 -15.27 14.02 3.70
CA GLY A 578 -15.24 14.32 2.28
C GLY A 578 -14.72 13.19 1.40
N THR A 579 -14.97 13.33 0.10
CA THR A 579 -14.53 12.41 -0.93
C THR A 579 -13.33 12.97 -1.70
N LYS A 580 -12.67 12.11 -2.48
CA LYS A 580 -11.67 12.46 -3.49
C LYS A 580 -12.11 11.91 -4.85
N HIS A 581 -11.50 12.41 -5.92
CA HIS A 581 -11.60 11.74 -7.22
C HIS A 581 -11.02 10.33 -7.12
N ALA A 582 -11.71 9.35 -7.72
CA ALA A 582 -11.24 7.96 -7.78
C ALA A 582 -10.75 7.66 -9.18
N CYS A 583 -9.59 7.01 -9.29
CA CYS A 583 -9.10 6.45 -10.54
C CYS A 583 -10.13 5.47 -11.13
N ALA A 584 -10.22 5.43 -12.47
CA ALA A 584 -10.95 4.37 -13.16
C ALA A 584 -10.18 3.06 -13.00
N LEU A 585 -10.84 2.00 -12.51
CA LEU A 585 -10.17 0.73 -12.21
C LEU A 585 -10.61 -0.40 -13.17
N PRO A 586 -9.70 -1.31 -13.54
CA PRO A 586 -9.97 -2.40 -14.48
C PRO A 586 -10.76 -3.58 -13.89
N TYR A 587 -11.68 -3.33 -12.96
CA TYR A 587 -12.40 -4.37 -12.21
C TYR A 587 -13.83 -4.57 -12.68
N HIS A 588 -14.23 -5.83 -12.89
CA HIS A 588 -15.60 -6.23 -13.12
C HIS A 588 -15.90 -7.52 -12.35
N LEU A 589 -16.11 -7.32 -11.05
CA LEU A 589 -16.12 -8.40 -10.07
C LEU A 589 -17.56 -8.81 -9.75
N MET A 590 -17.80 -10.11 -9.71
CA MET A 590 -19.06 -10.69 -9.23
C MET A 590 -18.74 -11.88 -8.33
N VAL A 591 -19.51 -11.99 -7.25
CA VAL A 591 -19.54 -13.16 -6.39
C VAL A 591 -20.99 -13.38 -6.01
N ASP A 592 -21.51 -14.55 -6.35
CA ASP A 592 -22.88 -14.99 -6.07
C ASP A 592 -22.85 -16.31 -5.29
N ALA A 593 -23.85 -16.51 -4.42
CA ALA A 593 -23.99 -17.72 -3.62
C ALA A 593 -25.38 -18.34 -3.83
N ASN A 594 -25.44 -19.64 -4.09
CA ASN A 594 -26.68 -20.36 -4.32
C ASN A 594 -26.68 -21.67 -3.53
N GLN A 595 -27.76 -21.95 -2.79
CA GLN A 595 -27.87 -23.25 -2.13
C GLN A 595 -28.30 -24.30 -3.16
N VAL A 596 -27.51 -25.36 -3.27
CA VAL A 596 -27.80 -26.52 -4.11
C VAL A 596 -27.69 -27.76 -3.22
N ASN A 597 -28.80 -28.48 -3.06
CA ASN A 597 -28.88 -29.60 -2.13
C ASN A 597 -28.44 -29.21 -0.70
N ASN A 598 -27.37 -29.85 -0.22
CA ASN A 598 -26.77 -29.64 1.10
C ASN A 598 -25.49 -28.78 1.07
N GLU A 599 -25.29 -28.02 -0.01
CA GLU A 599 -24.11 -27.20 -0.21
C GLU A 599 -24.50 -25.76 -0.53
N ILE A 600 -23.65 -24.82 -0.13
CA ILE A 600 -23.65 -23.46 -0.63
C ILE A 600 -22.60 -23.35 -1.73
N GLU A 601 -23.06 -23.21 -2.97
CA GLU A 601 -22.19 -23.02 -4.14
C GLU A 601 -21.88 -21.54 -4.32
N LEU A 602 -20.60 -21.21 -4.38
CA LEU A 602 -20.06 -19.88 -4.62
C LEU A 602 -19.51 -19.81 -6.03
N THR A 603 -19.82 -18.72 -6.74
CA THR A 603 -19.25 -18.42 -8.06
C THR A 603 -18.56 -17.07 -8.00
N PHE A 604 -17.23 -17.07 -8.10
CA PHE A 604 -16.39 -15.88 -8.17
C PHE A 604 -16.05 -15.59 -9.62
N GLN A 605 -16.05 -14.33 -10.01
CA GLN A 605 -15.79 -13.93 -11.38
C GLN A 605 -15.07 -12.58 -11.44
N SER A 606 -14.04 -12.51 -12.28
CA SER A 606 -13.55 -11.26 -12.86
C SER A 606 -13.89 -11.29 -14.34
N ALA A 607 -15.00 -10.66 -14.74
CA ALA A 607 -15.53 -10.80 -16.09
C ALA A 607 -14.84 -9.87 -17.08
N LYS A 608 -14.62 -10.34 -18.31
CA LYS A 608 -14.15 -9.48 -19.39
C LYS A 608 -15.11 -8.31 -19.58
N THR A 609 -14.59 -7.09 -19.57
CA THR A 609 -15.32 -5.88 -19.93
C THR A 609 -14.80 -5.29 -21.22
N LEU A 610 -15.63 -4.42 -21.80
CA LEU A 610 -15.28 -3.53 -22.89
C LEU A 610 -15.37 -2.09 -22.36
N PHE A 611 -14.44 -1.69 -21.48
CA PHE A 611 -14.26 -0.30 -21.03
C PHE A 611 -13.78 0.63 -22.18
N GLY A 612 -14.15 0.32 -23.43
CA GLY A 612 -13.40 0.71 -24.62
C GLY A 612 -12.24 -0.24 -24.93
N SER A 613 -11.49 0.04 -25.99
CA SER A 613 -10.26 -0.67 -26.37
C SER A 613 -9.03 -0.28 -25.53
N GLU A 614 -9.19 0.60 -24.54
CA GLU A 614 -8.08 1.24 -23.84
C GLU A 614 -7.78 0.64 -22.45
N ILE A 615 -8.76 0.00 -21.78
CA ILE A 615 -8.59 -0.57 -20.44
C ILE A 615 -8.96 -2.06 -20.46
N GLU A 616 -7.95 -2.91 -20.27
CA GLU A 616 -8.12 -4.35 -20.15
C GLU A 616 -8.53 -4.74 -18.72
N THR A 617 -9.47 -5.67 -18.60
CA THR A 617 -9.85 -6.25 -17.30
C THR A 617 -8.66 -6.97 -16.66
N VAL A 618 -8.51 -6.86 -15.34
CA VAL A 618 -7.51 -7.61 -14.56
C VAL A 618 -8.14 -8.69 -13.68
N GLY A 619 -7.35 -9.65 -13.22
CA GLY A 619 -7.79 -10.59 -12.20
C GLY A 619 -7.95 -9.92 -10.84
N ALA A 620 -8.53 -10.64 -9.88
CA ALA A 620 -8.74 -10.13 -8.54
C ALA A 620 -8.59 -11.21 -7.47
N PRO A 621 -8.00 -10.87 -6.31
CA PRO A 621 -8.04 -11.71 -5.13
C PRO A 621 -9.34 -11.48 -4.33
N PHE A 622 -9.76 -12.48 -3.57
CA PHE A 622 -10.85 -12.37 -2.60
C PHE A 622 -10.48 -13.08 -1.30
N ASN A 623 -10.82 -12.45 -0.17
CA ASN A 623 -10.76 -13.08 1.14
C ASN A 623 -12.18 -13.46 1.57
N MET A 624 -12.41 -14.72 1.94
CA MET A 624 -13.66 -15.15 2.52
C MET A 624 -13.44 -15.58 3.97
N ASN A 625 -14.38 -15.27 4.84
CA ASN A 625 -14.36 -15.68 6.24
C ASN A 625 -15.77 -15.97 6.78
N THR A 626 -15.82 -16.64 7.93
CA THR A 626 -17.05 -16.91 8.68
C THR A 626 -16.88 -16.62 10.16
N ILE A 627 -17.87 -15.94 10.75
CA ILE A 627 -18.02 -15.87 12.21
C ILE A 627 -18.80 -17.06 12.77
N ALA A 628 -19.61 -17.71 11.94
CA ALA A 628 -20.22 -18.99 12.31
C ALA A 628 -19.13 -20.05 12.49
N LYS A 629 -19.34 -20.95 13.45
CA LYS A 629 -18.44 -22.06 13.70
C LYS A 629 -18.47 -23.02 12.52
N PHE A 630 -17.30 -23.30 11.98
CA PHE A 630 -17.05 -24.23 10.91
C PHE A 630 -16.22 -25.39 11.47
N LYS A 631 -16.78 -26.60 11.50
CA LYS A 631 -16.21 -27.79 12.14
C LYS A 631 -15.78 -27.51 13.59
N GLY A 632 -16.64 -26.81 14.33
CA GLY A 632 -16.40 -26.41 15.72
C GLY A 632 -15.46 -25.21 15.92
N VAL A 633 -14.89 -24.62 14.85
CA VAL A 633 -13.93 -23.51 14.92
C VAL A 633 -14.54 -22.22 14.37
N ALA A 634 -14.54 -21.14 15.16
CA ALA A 634 -14.95 -19.81 14.68
C ALA A 634 -13.81 -19.12 13.92
N GLY A 635 -14.15 -18.25 12.96
CA GLY A 635 -13.16 -17.45 12.23
C GLY A 635 -12.40 -18.21 11.15
N LYS A 636 -12.99 -19.27 10.57
CA LYS A 636 -12.40 -19.94 9.41
C LYS A 636 -12.30 -18.95 8.24
N THR A 637 -11.17 -19.00 7.55
CA THR A 637 -10.87 -18.17 6.37
C THR A 637 -10.55 -19.03 5.16
N TRP A 638 -10.80 -18.45 3.98
CA TRP A 638 -10.45 -18.98 2.68
C TRP A 638 -9.88 -17.88 1.80
N ALA A 639 -8.91 -18.23 0.96
CA ALA A 639 -8.26 -17.33 0.03
C ALA A 639 -8.59 -17.71 -1.41
N TYR A 640 -9.03 -16.74 -2.21
CA TYR A 640 -9.35 -16.95 -3.61
C TYR A 640 -8.60 -16.00 -4.54
N ALA A 641 -8.29 -16.46 -5.75
CA ALA A 641 -7.76 -15.61 -6.81
C ALA A 641 -8.38 -16.00 -8.16
N VAL A 642 -8.98 -15.04 -8.84
CA VAL A 642 -9.65 -15.23 -10.13
C VAL A 642 -8.90 -14.49 -11.22
N LYS A 643 -8.54 -15.17 -12.30
CA LYS A 643 -7.91 -14.57 -13.48
C LYS A 643 -8.85 -13.61 -14.19
N ALA A 644 -8.28 -12.65 -14.93
CA ALA A 644 -9.04 -11.79 -15.82
C ALA A 644 -9.87 -12.62 -16.82
N GLY A 645 -11.18 -12.36 -16.87
CA GLY A 645 -12.11 -13.04 -17.74
C GLY A 645 -12.57 -14.43 -17.30
N ASP A 646 -12.18 -14.89 -16.11
CA ASP A 646 -12.45 -16.25 -15.64
C ASP A 646 -13.59 -16.32 -14.60
N VAL A 647 -14.09 -17.53 -14.38
CA VAL A 647 -15.11 -17.89 -13.39
C VAL A 647 -14.59 -19.06 -12.55
N LEU A 648 -14.43 -18.82 -11.25
CA LEU A 648 -14.02 -19.83 -10.27
C LEU A 648 -15.23 -20.26 -9.44
N LYS A 649 -15.42 -21.58 -9.27
CA LYS A 649 -16.50 -22.14 -8.45
C LYS A 649 -15.96 -22.87 -7.24
N ASP A 650 -16.68 -22.74 -6.13
CA ASP A 650 -16.43 -23.51 -4.91
C ASP A 650 -17.74 -23.93 -4.25
N SER A 651 -17.71 -24.99 -3.46
CA SER A 651 -18.88 -25.51 -2.76
C SER A 651 -18.53 -25.84 -1.32
N ILE A 652 -19.33 -25.36 -0.38
CA ILE A 652 -19.14 -25.62 1.05
C ILE A 652 -20.34 -26.40 1.57
N LYS A 653 -20.08 -27.50 2.28
CA LYS A 653 -21.13 -28.31 2.88
C LYS A 653 -21.78 -27.58 4.05
N LEU A 654 -23.11 -27.59 4.09
CA LEU A 654 -23.85 -26.99 5.21
C LEU A 654 -23.62 -27.74 6.52
N ASP A 655 -23.40 -29.06 6.44
CA ASP A 655 -23.10 -29.91 7.60
C ASP A 655 -21.76 -29.55 8.28
N ASP A 656 -20.88 -28.82 7.59
CA ASP A 656 -19.63 -28.33 8.18
C ASP A 656 -19.86 -27.10 9.09
N PHE A 657 -21.05 -26.49 9.07
CA PHE A 657 -21.42 -25.39 9.96
C PHE A 657 -22.25 -25.87 11.15
N ASP A 658 -22.00 -25.31 12.33
CA ASP A 658 -22.81 -25.57 13.51
C ASP A 658 -24.29 -25.18 13.24
N ASN A 659 -25.21 -26.08 13.58
CA ASN A 659 -26.66 -25.95 13.31
C ASN A 659 -27.01 -25.76 11.82
N GLU A 660 -26.09 -26.06 10.90
CA GLU A 660 -26.31 -25.94 9.45
C GLU A 660 -26.66 -24.51 9.01
N VAL A 661 -26.19 -23.51 9.78
CA VAL A 661 -26.34 -22.07 9.52
C VAL A 661 -24.99 -21.51 9.10
N TYR A 662 -24.91 -21.02 7.86
CA TYR A 662 -23.72 -20.36 7.34
C TYR A 662 -23.82 -18.84 7.50
N ASP A 663 -22.67 -18.20 7.74
CA ASP A 663 -22.48 -16.75 7.75
C ASP A 663 -21.15 -16.46 7.04
N LEU A 664 -21.22 -16.27 5.72
CA LEU A 664 -20.05 -16.11 4.86
C LEU A 664 -19.89 -14.66 4.44
N THR A 665 -18.75 -14.07 4.78
CA THR A 665 -18.35 -12.75 4.29
C THR A 665 -17.25 -12.90 3.24
N VAL A 666 -17.38 -12.20 2.11
CA VAL A 666 -16.37 -12.14 1.05
C VAL A 666 -15.97 -10.68 0.83
N SER A 667 -14.69 -10.37 0.93
CA SER A 667 -14.11 -9.07 0.58
C SER A 667 -13.19 -9.18 -0.62
N GLY A 668 -13.14 -8.11 -1.42
CA GLY A 668 -12.26 -7.96 -2.57
C GLY A 668 -11.82 -6.50 -2.76
N PRO A 669 -11.12 -6.21 -3.85
CA PRO A 669 -10.59 -4.88 -4.12
C PRO A 669 -11.67 -3.80 -4.20
N ASN A 670 -11.27 -2.53 -4.00
CA ASN A 670 -12.11 -1.36 -4.24
C ASN A 670 -13.49 -1.40 -3.55
N GLY A 671 -13.53 -1.92 -2.31
CA GLY A 671 -14.75 -2.00 -1.51
C GLY A 671 -15.73 -3.09 -1.93
N PHE A 672 -15.32 -4.00 -2.81
CA PHE A 672 -16.14 -5.17 -3.15
C PHE A 672 -16.42 -5.99 -1.90
N TYR A 673 -17.70 -6.21 -1.60
CA TYR A 673 -18.14 -6.94 -0.41
C TYR A 673 -19.39 -7.78 -0.67
N ARG A 674 -19.42 -8.99 -0.12
CA ARG A 674 -20.62 -9.84 -0.03
C ARG A 674 -20.77 -10.37 1.39
N HIS A 675 -22.01 -10.56 1.81
CA HIS A 675 -22.34 -11.25 3.05
C HIS A 675 -23.55 -12.14 2.83
N PHE A 676 -23.33 -13.46 2.90
CA PHE A 676 -24.34 -14.48 2.65
C PHE A 676 -24.64 -15.20 3.97
N VAL A 677 -25.86 -15.04 4.46
CA VAL A 677 -26.36 -15.72 5.67
C VAL A 677 -27.55 -16.58 5.28
N GLY A 678 -27.57 -17.82 5.76
CA GLY A 678 -28.65 -18.76 5.45
C GLY A 678 -28.50 -20.11 6.15
N SER A 679 -29.44 -21.02 5.85
CA SER A 679 -29.44 -22.40 6.34
C SER A 679 -30.10 -23.35 5.34
N LYS A 680 -30.27 -24.64 5.66
CA LYS A 680 -31.04 -25.58 4.83
C LYS A 680 -32.45 -25.10 4.45
N LYS A 681 -33.02 -24.18 5.25
CA LYS A 681 -34.37 -23.59 5.07
C LYS A 681 -34.36 -22.33 4.21
N ASN A 682 -33.29 -22.05 3.46
CA ASN A 682 -33.28 -20.91 2.55
C ASN A 682 -34.40 -21.00 1.53
N PRO A 683 -34.91 -19.85 1.05
CA PRO A 683 -35.78 -19.84 -0.10
C PRO A 683 -35.08 -20.48 -1.32
N SER A 684 -35.84 -21.26 -2.09
CA SER A 684 -35.35 -21.82 -3.36
C SER A 684 -35.25 -20.74 -4.43
N ILE A 685 -34.28 -19.84 -4.30
CA ILE A 685 -34.00 -18.76 -5.23
C ILE A 685 -32.55 -18.81 -5.72
N VAL A 686 -32.32 -18.23 -6.89
CA VAL A 686 -30.99 -17.88 -7.38
C VAL A 686 -30.93 -16.37 -7.53
N VAL A 687 -29.90 -15.76 -6.98
CA VAL A 687 -29.65 -14.31 -7.10
C VAL A 687 -28.35 -14.13 -7.87
N LYS A 688 -28.40 -13.33 -8.94
CA LYS A 688 -27.22 -12.83 -9.64
C LYS A 688 -27.21 -11.31 -9.62
N ALA A 689 -26.08 -10.73 -9.23
CA ALA A 689 -25.88 -9.28 -9.23
C ALA A 689 -24.83 -8.90 -10.27
N TYR A 690 -25.20 -8.14 -11.29
CA TYR A 690 -24.30 -7.74 -12.38
C TYR A 690 -24.58 -6.32 -12.86
N PRO A 691 -23.58 -5.62 -13.42
CA PRO A 691 -23.80 -4.32 -14.03
C PRO A 691 -24.54 -4.45 -15.37
N GLU A 692 -25.45 -3.52 -15.62
CA GLU A 692 -26.14 -3.42 -16.90
C GLU A 692 -25.17 -3.01 -18.02
N GLN A 693 -25.37 -3.58 -19.20
CA GLN A 693 -24.67 -3.23 -20.42
C GLN A 693 -25.62 -2.49 -21.38
N GLY A 694 -25.18 -1.36 -21.92
CA GLY A 694 -25.93 -0.54 -22.87
C GLY A 694 -25.08 -0.06 -24.04
N GLY A 695 -25.74 0.37 -25.13
CA GLY A 695 -25.10 0.87 -26.36
C GLY A 695 -25.44 0.03 -27.59
N LEU A 696 -25.62 0.70 -28.75
CA LEU A 696 -26.04 0.07 -30.01
C LEU A 696 -24.89 -0.64 -30.76
N VAL A 697 -23.65 -0.15 -30.61
CA VAL A 697 -22.47 -0.64 -31.37
C VAL A 697 -21.40 -1.25 -30.45
N ALA A 698 -21.08 -0.58 -29.34
CA ALA A 698 -20.20 -1.10 -28.30
C ALA A 698 -20.96 -1.18 -26.99
N LYS A 699 -21.11 -2.41 -26.44
CA LYS A 699 -21.75 -2.62 -25.13
C LYS A 699 -20.84 -2.08 -24.02
N LYS A 700 -21.22 -0.96 -23.40
CA LYS A 700 -20.52 -0.35 -22.25
C LYS A 700 -21.31 -0.58 -20.96
N LEU A 701 -20.61 -0.56 -19.82
CA LEU A 701 -21.27 -0.60 -18.51
C LEU A 701 -21.92 0.75 -18.21
N THR A 702 -23.20 0.75 -17.84
CA THR A 702 -24.01 1.98 -17.69
C THR A 702 -23.95 2.61 -16.30
N GLY A 703 -23.33 1.94 -15.33
CA GLY A 703 -23.40 2.32 -13.91
C GLY A 703 -24.69 1.86 -13.20
N THR A 704 -25.56 1.11 -13.87
CA THR A 704 -26.76 0.50 -13.29
C THR A 704 -26.46 -0.90 -12.77
N LEU A 705 -26.87 -1.21 -11.53
CA LEU A 705 -26.84 -2.56 -10.96
C LEU A 705 -28.14 -3.30 -11.28
N VAL A 706 -28.05 -4.55 -11.73
CA VAL A 706 -29.19 -5.43 -11.95
C VAL A 706 -29.11 -6.63 -11.01
N PHE A 707 -30.19 -6.86 -10.26
CA PHE A 707 -30.43 -8.15 -9.60
C PHE A 707 -31.36 -8.99 -10.46
N ALA A 708 -30.85 -10.08 -11.02
CA ALA A 708 -31.67 -11.13 -11.62
C ALA A 708 -31.97 -12.18 -10.55
N ILE A 709 -33.24 -12.25 -10.13
CA ILE A 709 -33.69 -13.13 -9.06
C ILE A 709 -34.66 -14.17 -9.65
N GLU A 710 -34.21 -15.42 -9.71
CA GLU A 710 -35.01 -16.56 -10.16
C GLU A 710 -35.66 -17.24 -8.95
N ASN A 711 -36.99 -17.37 -8.96
CA ASN A 711 -37.70 -18.22 -8.01
C ASN A 711 -37.77 -19.66 -8.56
N LYS A 712 -36.93 -20.54 -8.03
CA LYS A 712 -36.93 -21.97 -8.36
C LYS A 712 -37.97 -22.76 -7.57
N GLY A 713 -38.64 -22.16 -6.59
CA GLY A 713 -39.67 -22.77 -5.78
C GLY A 713 -40.98 -23.03 -6.54
N ALA A 714 -41.89 -23.74 -5.88
CA ALA A 714 -43.25 -23.98 -6.34
C ALA A 714 -44.26 -22.92 -5.85
N SER A 715 -43.83 -22.05 -4.92
CA SER A 715 -44.68 -21.04 -4.29
C SER A 715 -44.20 -19.63 -4.59
N LEU A 716 -45.13 -18.68 -4.54
CA LEU A 716 -44.83 -17.26 -4.65
C LEU A 716 -43.92 -16.83 -3.50
N ILE A 717 -42.91 -16.01 -3.80
CA ILE A 717 -41.98 -15.46 -2.80
C ILE A 717 -42.03 -13.94 -2.80
N THR A 718 -41.97 -13.37 -1.60
CA THR A 718 -41.84 -11.92 -1.39
C THR A 718 -40.49 -11.62 -0.76
N LEU A 719 -39.71 -10.79 -1.44
CA LEU A 719 -38.39 -10.34 -1.03
C LEU A 719 -38.41 -8.83 -0.77
N GLN A 720 -37.57 -8.37 0.16
CA GLN A 720 -37.24 -6.97 0.32
C GLN A 720 -35.78 -6.75 -0.08
N ILE A 721 -35.55 -5.76 -0.94
CA ILE A 721 -34.23 -5.27 -1.30
C ILE A 721 -34.06 -3.94 -0.55
N VAL A 722 -33.12 -3.90 0.39
CA VAL A 722 -32.90 -2.79 1.33
C VAL A 722 -31.57 -2.12 1.01
N ASP A 723 -31.58 -0.81 0.73
CA ASP A 723 -30.35 0.00 0.71
C ASP A 723 -29.87 0.24 2.14
N ASN A 724 -28.64 -0.20 2.44
CA ASN A 724 -28.07 -0.09 3.78
C ASN A 724 -27.41 1.27 4.07
N LYS A 725 -27.01 2.03 3.04
CA LYS A 725 -26.08 3.16 3.20
C LYS A 725 -26.45 4.41 2.41
N TYR A 726 -26.90 4.25 1.17
CA TYR A 726 -27.08 5.36 0.24
C TYR A 726 -28.53 5.87 0.16
N LYS A 727 -29.36 5.45 1.11
CA LYS A 727 -30.70 6.00 1.39
C LYS A 727 -31.66 6.02 0.18
N SER A 728 -31.51 5.09 -0.78
CA SER A 728 -32.42 4.95 -1.92
C SER A 728 -33.77 4.29 -1.59
N GLY A 729 -33.97 3.90 -0.32
CA GLY A 729 -35.17 3.23 0.19
C GLY A 729 -35.15 1.72 0.01
N SER A 730 -36.20 1.04 0.47
CA SER A 730 -36.39 -0.40 0.26
C SER A 730 -37.41 -0.66 -0.86
N LYS A 731 -37.19 -1.73 -1.63
CA LYS A 731 -38.13 -2.22 -2.65
C LYS A 731 -38.66 -3.60 -2.24
N THR A 732 -39.96 -3.77 -2.24
CA THR A 732 -40.60 -5.08 -2.11
C THR A 732 -40.83 -5.67 -3.49
N VAL A 733 -40.43 -6.92 -3.69
CA VAL A 733 -40.53 -7.64 -4.96
C VAL A 733 -41.22 -8.96 -4.72
N THR A 734 -42.27 -9.22 -5.48
CA THR A 734 -42.99 -10.49 -5.46
C THR A 734 -42.70 -11.25 -6.75
N ILE A 735 -42.22 -12.49 -6.61
CA ILE A 735 -41.75 -13.30 -7.73
C ILE A 735 -42.58 -14.59 -7.80
N LYS A 736 -43.24 -14.80 -8.94
CA LYS A 736 -44.06 -16.00 -9.18
C LYS A 736 -43.19 -17.26 -9.18
N PRO A 737 -43.76 -18.44 -8.87
CA PRO A 737 -43.05 -19.71 -9.02
C PRO A 737 -42.43 -19.85 -10.42
N LYS A 738 -41.22 -20.41 -10.51
CA LYS A 738 -40.51 -20.71 -11.77
C LYS A 738 -40.35 -19.50 -12.70
N SER A 739 -40.20 -18.30 -12.13
CA SER A 739 -40.03 -17.06 -12.88
C SER A 739 -38.82 -16.27 -12.41
N THR A 740 -38.31 -15.39 -13.27
CA THR A 740 -37.21 -14.48 -12.98
C THR A 740 -37.70 -13.05 -12.98
N ALA A 741 -37.32 -12.28 -11.96
CA ALA A 741 -37.48 -10.84 -11.92
C ALA A 741 -36.11 -10.17 -12.10
N ASN A 742 -36.04 -9.13 -12.93
CA ASN A 742 -34.87 -8.27 -13.06
C ASN A 742 -35.18 -6.92 -12.41
N ILE A 743 -34.37 -6.54 -11.42
CA ILE A 743 -34.55 -5.31 -10.66
C ILE A 743 -33.32 -4.44 -10.84
N SER A 744 -33.50 -3.30 -11.48
CA SER A 744 -32.42 -2.36 -11.76
C SER A 744 -32.36 -1.20 -10.75
N PHE A 745 -31.14 -0.77 -10.45
CA PHE A 745 -30.80 0.35 -9.59
C PHE A 745 -29.76 1.22 -10.30
N ASN A 746 -30.14 2.43 -10.70
CA ASN A 746 -29.21 3.42 -11.24
C ASN A 746 -28.40 4.02 -10.08
N LEU A 747 -27.07 3.90 -10.14
CA LEU A 747 -26.16 4.28 -9.06
C LEU A 747 -25.45 5.63 -9.29
N ALA A 748 -25.80 6.37 -10.34
CA ALA A 748 -25.09 7.59 -10.73
C ALA A 748 -25.05 8.63 -9.59
N LYS A 749 -26.12 8.74 -8.79
CA LYS A 749 -26.17 9.65 -7.62
C LYS A 749 -25.17 9.32 -6.52
N ASN A 750 -24.70 8.07 -6.48
CA ASN A 750 -23.77 7.57 -5.47
C ASN A 750 -22.38 7.32 -6.09
N ALA A 751 -22.04 7.98 -7.20
CA ALA A 751 -20.79 7.76 -7.92
C ALA A 751 -20.52 6.29 -8.28
N ASN A 752 -21.59 5.55 -8.58
CA ASN A 752 -21.63 4.11 -8.89
C ASN A 752 -21.41 3.16 -7.71
N TRP A 753 -21.45 3.65 -6.48
CA TRP A 753 -21.39 2.83 -5.27
C TRP A 753 -22.77 2.27 -4.89
N TYR A 754 -22.78 1.08 -4.28
CA TYR A 754 -23.98 0.39 -3.83
C TYR A 754 -23.76 -0.44 -2.56
N ASP A 755 -24.83 -0.63 -1.77
CA ASP A 755 -24.86 -1.53 -0.63
C ASP A 755 -26.31 -1.99 -0.37
N PHE A 756 -26.69 -3.13 -0.94
CA PHE A 756 -28.05 -3.66 -0.85
C PHE A 756 -28.09 -4.99 -0.10
N SER A 757 -29.12 -5.20 0.72
CA SER A 757 -29.46 -6.51 1.29
C SER A 757 -30.77 -7.04 0.72
N ILE A 758 -30.77 -8.31 0.33
CA ILE A 758 -31.95 -9.06 -0.08
C ILE A 758 -32.35 -9.96 1.10
N VAL A 759 -33.57 -9.78 1.59
CA VAL A 759 -34.15 -10.56 2.69
C VAL A 759 -35.51 -11.09 2.26
N GLN A 760 -35.92 -12.24 2.81
CA GLN A 760 -37.25 -12.80 2.57
C GLN A 760 -38.18 -12.43 3.73
N THR A 761 -39.36 -11.88 3.43
CA THR A 761 -40.36 -11.58 4.45
C THR A 761 -40.79 -12.87 5.16
N GLY A 762 -40.69 -12.89 6.49
CA GLY A 762 -41.03 -14.05 7.33
C GLY A 762 -39.90 -15.07 7.52
N ASN A 763 -38.75 -14.92 6.84
CA ASN A 763 -37.55 -15.72 7.10
C ASN A 763 -36.55 -14.87 7.89
N THR A 764 -36.24 -15.28 9.12
CA THR A 764 -35.35 -14.52 10.02
C THR A 764 -33.86 -14.80 9.79
N VAL A 765 -33.52 -15.81 8.98
CA VAL A 765 -32.12 -16.25 8.77
C VAL A 765 -31.60 -15.79 7.41
N PHE A 766 -32.39 -15.95 6.34
CA PHE A 766 -31.92 -15.66 4.98
C PHE A 766 -31.65 -14.17 4.77
N LYS A 767 -30.37 -13.83 4.51
CA LYS A 767 -29.94 -12.48 4.13
C LYS A 767 -28.72 -12.56 3.21
N HIS A 768 -28.85 -12.02 2.00
CA HIS A 768 -27.74 -11.87 1.06
C HIS A 768 -27.47 -10.39 0.82
N ARG A 769 -26.26 -9.91 1.15
CA ARG A 769 -25.84 -8.52 1.00
C ARG A 769 -24.80 -8.39 -0.12
N TYR A 770 -24.97 -7.36 -0.93
CA TYR A 770 -24.15 -7.03 -2.08
C TYR A 770 -23.72 -5.57 -1.95
N ALA A 771 -22.41 -5.33 -1.86
CA ALA A 771 -21.86 -3.99 -1.82
C ALA A 771 -20.58 -3.87 -2.66
N GLY A 772 -20.28 -2.64 -3.08
CA GLY A 772 -19.11 -2.31 -3.88
C GLY A 772 -19.37 -1.13 -4.81
N LYS A 773 -18.58 -1.07 -5.88
CA LYS A 773 -18.66 -0.05 -6.92
C LYS A 773 -18.78 -0.70 -8.29
N ILE A 774 -19.61 -0.13 -9.16
CA ILE A 774 -19.61 -0.46 -10.60
C ILE A 774 -18.58 0.42 -11.30
N GLU A 775 -17.50 -0.19 -11.77
CA GLU A 775 -16.55 0.48 -12.66
C GLU A 775 -17.16 0.63 -14.05
N THR A 776 -16.91 1.78 -14.69
CA THR A 776 -17.41 2.11 -16.03
C THR A 776 -16.29 2.45 -17.01
N GLY A 777 -15.04 2.51 -16.53
CA GLY A 777 -13.91 3.08 -17.26
C GLY A 777 -13.74 4.59 -17.04
N GLU A 778 -14.71 5.25 -16.40
CA GLU A 778 -14.69 6.69 -16.16
C GLU A 778 -14.24 7.03 -14.73
N ILE A 779 -13.65 8.22 -14.58
CA ILE A 779 -13.32 8.81 -13.29
C ILE A 779 -14.62 9.11 -12.53
N THR A 780 -14.69 8.67 -11.27
CA THR A 780 -15.80 9.01 -10.37
C THR A 780 -15.27 9.56 -9.04
N GLN A 781 -15.90 9.22 -7.93
CA GLN A 781 -15.47 9.59 -6.59
C GLN A 781 -15.24 8.36 -5.73
N THR A 782 -14.38 8.52 -4.73
CA THR A 782 -14.26 7.58 -3.61
C THR A 782 -15.60 7.41 -2.91
N ASP A 783 -15.80 6.30 -2.21
CA ASP A 783 -17.06 5.95 -1.55
C ASP A 783 -17.66 7.14 -0.76
N PRO A 784 -18.84 7.67 -1.17
CA PRO A 784 -19.47 8.80 -0.50
C PRO A 784 -19.85 8.54 0.96
N TYR A 785 -20.10 7.27 1.34
CA TYR A 785 -20.39 6.89 2.71
C TYR A 785 -19.16 7.04 3.61
N MET A 786 -17.96 6.67 3.12
CA MET A 786 -16.71 6.90 3.85
C MET A 786 -16.47 8.40 4.11
N GLY A 787 -16.86 9.24 3.14
CA GLY A 787 -16.73 10.69 3.24
C GLY A 787 -17.73 11.36 4.17
N ASN A 788 -18.66 10.61 4.79
CA ASN A 788 -19.77 11.17 5.56
C ASN A 788 -20.52 12.26 4.77
N ALA A 789 -20.69 12.03 3.46
CA ALA A 789 -21.26 12.99 2.51
C ALA A 789 -22.76 12.76 2.26
N SER A 790 -23.39 11.87 3.03
CA SER A 790 -24.71 11.26 2.74
C SER A 790 -25.84 11.62 3.70
#